data_AF-B8G973-F1
#
_entry.id   AF-B8G973-F1
#
_cell.length_a   1.000
_cell.length_b   1.000
_cell.length_c   1.000
_cell.angle_alpha   90.00
_cell.angle_beta   90.00
_cell.angle_gamma   90.00
#
_symmetry.space_group_name_H-M   'P 1'
#
loop_
_entity.id
_entity.type
_entity.pdbx_description
1 polymer ?
#
loop_
_entity_poly.entity_id
_entity_poly.type
_entity_poly.pdbx_seq_one_letter_code
_entity_poly.pdbx_strand_id
1 'polypeptide(L)'
;MVALLYQTSIQQMVRRFTILICIALLAGSLPAPRAAATSEPPPTPAPLLCTAALADPSISLAPSVSPWQAVRREMIFTDAAARVFSAPRAIYLTEDDDGDSDGPVDVDAFRQQFTVPPLTEQIIGSIRYRIVPGALGPNDTVILSLNVPDDPSPTGRVFAVNIPLSGRADGNWRAFTWAATDIARLAELGAAQLVITMRGVNDGVGVSISFDDIDAQVCTRTLATIGGRVTQLNNPESDLRDAQIVLVRSDSAGQRVVATAQVALAEAGYRYQMSVSPLPDGAVYQVWFVNQPLTNRRDPNRLGVLAGPVITSLAPGQEQTDLDLELSTVRLLDPPPQARRILRDDLPVRFQIEPRGIEGETYQICLYDPELIVPDINVPPQVCSPPLSADAPFFDLLPADFAAMRLRYDHPYRWYAIVHDDRGTDSLPAYGYSFAEHTITFIQAPSFPVQPSDDEGVPVGAERADWTVLIYVAADNALGDQARMSAVAQPAFELERLAELAAQYPTISLVTFYDGYGNTGGRICAIRADRVDCRRQPEPNSADPATLRTFVEYGLREFPASRTMLVLVGPAHPALGFGNDEASINNPAMSIADLGAALAAATTNVGKRIDLVLMQAPLTGNLNTALALAPAADYLVAPPGQLWRTAWLQRVLPRLVASGGTNPRSVAVDSLEHYAAAVRADGVRRGYALAAFDLVRAEAVYTARNALATELTRVLDERRTVIQPLLTTVRSASTIYDSSGNSLADALHDQSGAVVPAPEDALIDLGDFTAELAASPALQASDLAALRSATTTLANTLGGSNPLVIAVRRLPDGAIGNPALPPGAGLAEFFPHHSLFGAQPLLMEMLLYRGQTDNWSAFIRRYLAGDRPVGVGGVTASLPGGTALPFIVGLPIAYENYLPIVSR
;
A
#
# COMPACT_ATOMS: atom_id res chain seq x y z
N MET A 1 -26.36 -66.20 26.83
CA MET A 1 -25.37 -65.11 26.76
C MET A 1 -25.77 -63.94 25.85
N VAL A 2 -27.04 -63.85 25.39
CA VAL A 2 -27.56 -62.73 24.57
C VAL A 2 -28.49 -61.79 25.39
N ALA A 3 -28.92 -62.20 26.59
CA ALA A 3 -29.78 -61.37 27.45
C ALA A 3 -29.01 -60.40 28.38
N LEU A 4 -27.71 -60.58 28.61
CA LEU A 4 -26.92 -59.70 29.49
C LEU A 4 -26.34 -58.45 28.79
N LEU A 5 -26.27 -58.44 27.45
CA LEU A 5 -25.76 -57.30 26.68
C LEU A 5 -26.84 -56.25 26.35
N TYR A 6 -28.11 -56.56 26.56
CA TYR A 6 -29.23 -55.63 26.30
C TYR A 6 -29.57 -54.73 27.50
N GLN A 7 -29.26 -55.15 28.73
CA GLN A 7 -29.57 -54.35 29.93
C GLN A 7 -28.55 -53.25 30.23
N THR A 8 -27.29 -53.39 29.79
CA THR A 8 -26.24 -52.37 30.03
C THR A 8 -26.35 -51.18 29.07
N SER A 9 -26.87 -51.38 27.85
CA SER A 9 -27.08 -50.31 26.86
C SER A 9 -28.22 -49.37 27.24
N ILE A 10 -29.34 -49.91 27.76
CA ILE A 10 -30.51 -49.11 28.15
C ILE A 10 -30.23 -48.30 29.42
N GLN A 11 -29.47 -48.82 30.39
CA GLN A 11 -29.11 -48.05 31.59
C GLN A 11 -28.11 -46.91 31.31
N GLN A 12 -27.21 -47.05 30.33
CA GLN A 12 -26.31 -45.94 29.93
C GLN A 12 -27.05 -44.88 29.11
N MET A 13 -28.00 -45.25 28.26
CA MET A 13 -28.84 -44.29 27.53
C MET A 13 -29.76 -43.50 28.46
N VAL A 14 -30.44 -44.17 29.41
CA VAL A 14 -31.30 -43.50 30.39
C VAL A 14 -30.48 -42.56 31.27
N ARG A 15 -29.29 -42.95 31.73
CA ARG A 15 -28.43 -42.08 32.56
C ARG A 15 -27.91 -40.85 31.81
N ARG A 16 -27.63 -40.96 30.49
CA ARG A 16 -27.25 -39.80 29.65
C ARG A 16 -28.44 -38.90 29.34
N PHE A 17 -29.63 -39.46 29.13
CA PHE A 17 -30.86 -38.68 28.94
C PHE A 17 -31.31 -37.96 30.21
N THR A 18 -31.18 -38.59 31.39
CA THR A 18 -31.49 -37.94 32.68
C THR A 18 -30.48 -36.85 33.03
N ILE A 19 -29.20 -37.00 32.65
CA ILE A 19 -28.20 -35.94 32.82
C ILE A 19 -28.49 -34.76 31.85
N LEU A 20 -28.88 -35.03 30.60
CA LEU A 20 -29.29 -33.96 29.67
C LEU A 20 -30.57 -33.25 30.11
N ILE A 21 -31.57 -33.98 30.65
CA ILE A 21 -32.81 -33.40 31.15
C ILE A 21 -32.59 -32.64 32.47
N CYS A 22 -31.70 -33.10 33.35
CA CYS A 22 -31.31 -32.35 34.54
C CYS A 22 -30.50 -31.09 34.20
N ILE A 23 -29.63 -31.13 33.19
CA ILE A 23 -28.91 -29.93 32.70
C ILE A 23 -29.88 -28.95 32.04
N ALA A 24 -30.88 -29.44 31.29
CA ALA A 24 -31.92 -28.60 30.70
C ALA A 24 -32.89 -28.00 31.75
N LEU A 25 -33.19 -28.72 32.82
CA LEU A 25 -34.04 -28.22 33.93
C LEU A 25 -33.28 -27.31 34.90
N LEU A 26 -31.97 -27.50 35.10
CA LEU A 26 -31.12 -26.57 35.86
C LEU A 26 -30.80 -25.27 35.09
N ALA A 27 -30.92 -25.29 33.76
CA ALA A 27 -30.83 -24.08 32.92
C ALA A 27 -32.16 -23.29 32.87
N GLY A 28 -33.28 -23.87 33.32
CA GLY A 28 -34.62 -23.27 33.23
C GLY A 28 -35.10 -22.52 34.48
N SER A 29 -34.30 -22.43 35.54
CA SER A 29 -34.71 -21.81 36.81
C SER A 29 -33.62 -20.95 37.45
N LEU A 30 -32.96 -20.10 36.65
CA LEU A 30 -32.26 -18.93 37.17
C LEU A 30 -33.27 -17.77 37.27
N PRO A 31 -33.37 -17.08 38.43
CA PRO A 31 -34.18 -15.87 38.51
C PRO A 31 -33.67 -14.90 37.44
N ALA A 32 -34.60 -14.28 36.70
CA ALA A 32 -34.27 -13.25 35.73
C ALA A 32 -33.25 -12.30 36.36
N PRO A 33 -32.04 -12.12 35.77
CA PRO A 33 -31.24 -10.99 36.16
C PRO A 33 -32.12 -9.78 35.88
N ARG A 34 -32.44 -9.02 36.94
CA ARG A 34 -32.90 -7.64 36.80
C ARG A 34 -32.11 -7.05 35.66
N ALA A 35 -32.80 -6.40 34.72
CA ALA A 35 -32.18 -5.61 33.66
C ALA A 35 -30.98 -4.86 34.25
N ALA A 36 -29.80 -5.44 34.10
CA ALA A 36 -28.58 -4.69 34.20
C ALA A 36 -28.72 -3.81 32.98
N ALA A 37 -28.91 -2.51 33.21
CA ALA A 37 -28.55 -1.55 32.20
C ALA A 37 -27.13 -1.90 31.81
N THR A 38 -26.97 -2.65 30.73
CA THR A 38 -25.72 -2.80 30.03
C THR A 38 -25.50 -1.43 29.43
N SER A 39 -24.95 -0.54 30.25
CA SER A 39 -24.25 0.61 29.72
C SER A 39 -23.21 0.00 28.78
N GLU A 40 -23.40 0.23 27.47
CA GLU A 40 -22.31 0.41 26.54
C GLU A 40 -21.04 0.83 27.31
N PRO A 41 -19.86 0.20 27.12
CA PRO A 41 -18.68 1.01 27.29
C PRO A 41 -18.88 2.19 26.31
N PRO A 42 -19.07 3.43 26.79
CA PRO A 42 -19.21 4.54 25.88
C PRO A 42 -18.00 4.56 24.95
N PRO A 43 -18.15 5.00 23.69
CA PRO A 43 -17.00 5.20 22.82
C PRO A 43 -15.94 5.97 23.62
N THR A 44 -14.69 5.49 23.60
CA THR A 44 -13.60 6.18 24.30
C THR A 44 -13.64 7.65 23.86
N PRO A 45 -13.99 8.59 24.75
CA PRO A 45 -14.17 9.98 24.33
C PRO A 45 -12.85 10.48 23.75
N ALA A 46 -12.92 11.27 22.68
CA ALA A 46 -11.75 11.95 22.16
C ALA A 46 -11.02 12.67 23.32
N PRO A 47 -9.67 12.68 23.35
CA PRO A 47 -8.94 13.29 24.45
C PRO A 47 -9.35 14.75 24.59
N LEU A 48 -9.87 15.12 25.76
CA LEU A 48 -10.25 16.49 26.06
C LEU A 48 -9.00 17.35 26.19
N LEU A 49 -9.01 18.54 25.58
CA LEU A 49 -7.95 19.53 25.79
C LEU A 49 -8.30 20.35 27.03
N CYS A 50 -7.48 20.22 28.08
CA CYS A 50 -7.64 20.98 29.31
C CYS A 50 -6.74 22.22 29.29
N THR A 51 -7.32 23.39 29.58
CA THR A 51 -6.60 24.65 29.68
C THR A 51 -6.79 25.25 31.06
N ALA A 52 -5.73 25.85 31.62
CA ALA A 52 -5.79 26.50 32.93
C ALA A 52 -6.83 27.63 32.91
N ALA A 53 -7.73 27.62 33.89
CA ALA A 53 -8.85 28.54 33.96
C ALA A 53 -8.63 29.65 34.99
N LEU A 54 -7.85 29.37 36.04
CA LEU A 54 -7.58 30.32 37.12
C LEU A 54 -6.46 31.30 36.72
N ALA A 55 -6.63 32.56 37.08
CA ALA A 55 -5.70 33.65 36.79
C ALA A 55 -4.52 33.72 37.78
N ASP A 56 -4.65 33.11 38.96
CA ASP A 56 -3.59 33.06 39.98
C ASP A 56 -3.55 31.69 40.69
N PRO A 57 -3.23 30.60 39.96
CA PRO A 57 -3.32 29.25 40.50
C PRO A 57 -2.28 28.96 41.60
N SER A 58 -1.08 29.54 41.51
CA SER A 58 -0.01 29.37 42.50
C SER A 58 -0.03 30.44 43.60
N ILE A 59 -1.11 31.24 43.71
CA ILE A 59 -1.29 32.32 44.70
C ILE A 59 -0.04 33.21 44.81
N SER A 60 0.44 33.65 43.65
CA SER A 60 1.72 34.34 43.53
C SER A 60 1.60 35.86 43.44
N LEU A 61 0.39 36.35 43.19
CA LEU A 61 0.12 37.77 43.08
C LEU A 61 -0.01 38.43 44.47
N ALA A 62 0.29 39.73 44.54
CA ALA A 62 0.07 40.49 45.77
C ALA A 62 -1.44 40.65 46.04
N PRO A 63 -1.88 40.75 47.31
CA PRO A 63 -3.30 40.78 47.69
C PRO A 63 -4.09 41.88 46.99
N SER A 64 -3.46 43.04 46.74
CA SER A 64 -4.09 44.17 46.07
C SER A 64 -4.40 43.94 44.59
N VAL A 65 -3.85 42.89 43.98
CA VAL A 65 -4.02 42.55 42.56
C VAL A 65 -4.38 41.07 42.33
N SER A 66 -4.53 40.28 43.40
CA SER A 66 -4.90 38.87 43.29
C SER A 66 -6.40 38.77 42.91
N PRO A 67 -6.75 37.89 41.97
CA PRO A 67 -8.14 37.65 41.58
C PRO A 67 -8.93 36.81 42.61
N TRP A 68 -8.28 36.33 43.66
CA TRP A 68 -8.91 35.66 44.79
C TRP A 68 -9.63 36.67 45.71
N GLN A 69 -10.91 36.43 45.99
CA GLN A 69 -11.77 37.32 46.78
C GLN A 69 -12.41 36.58 47.96
N ALA A 70 -12.53 37.24 49.11
CA ALA A 70 -13.35 36.75 50.20
C ALA A 70 -14.84 36.74 49.82
N VAL A 71 -15.54 35.68 50.21
CA VAL A 71 -17.00 35.52 50.03
C VAL A 71 -17.72 35.77 51.35
N ARG A 72 -17.16 35.26 52.46
CA ARG A 72 -17.64 35.45 53.84
C ARG A 72 -16.41 35.63 54.73
N ARG A 73 -16.45 36.65 55.61
CA ARG A 73 -15.40 37.01 56.60
C ARG A 73 -14.02 37.30 55.97
N GLU A 74 -12.98 37.49 56.78
CA GLU A 74 -11.65 37.97 56.34
C GLU A 74 -10.76 36.84 55.77
N MET A 75 -10.19 37.06 54.59
CA MET A 75 -9.26 36.16 53.93
C MET A 75 -7.83 36.70 54.03
N ILE A 76 -6.91 35.92 54.58
CA ILE A 76 -5.53 36.38 54.83
C ILE A 76 -4.56 35.75 53.84
N PHE A 77 -3.79 36.58 53.12
CA PHE A 77 -2.62 36.10 52.36
C PHE A 77 -1.39 36.06 53.27
N THR A 78 -0.68 34.94 53.30
CA THR A 78 0.49 34.72 54.18
C THR A 78 1.75 34.37 53.40
N ASP A 79 2.90 34.89 53.85
CA ASP A 79 4.25 34.66 53.32
C ASP A 79 5.17 33.88 54.29
N ALA A 80 4.70 33.60 55.51
CA ALA A 80 5.47 32.88 56.51
C ALA A 80 5.84 31.46 56.01
N ALA A 81 7.14 31.12 56.02
CA ALA A 81 7.68 29.87 55.46
C ALA A 81 7.07 28.55 56.03
N ALA A 82 6.34 28.62 57.15
CA ALA A 82 5.58 27.50 57.69
C ALA A 82 4.15 27.35 57.09
N ARG A 83 3.72 28.28 56.24
CA ARG A 83 2.36 28.42 55.69
C ARG A 83 2.31 28.50 54.17
N VAL A 84 3.43 28.32 53.46
CA VAL A 84 3.53 28.45 51.99
C VAL A 84 4.11 27.17 51.38
N PHE A 85 3.58 26.73 50.24
CA PHE A 85 4.10 25.60 49.46
C PHE A 85 4.85 26.07 48.20
N SER A 86 4.28 27.03 47.48
CA SER A 86 4.86 27.71 46.31
C SER A 86 5.20 29.17 46.64
N ALA A 87 6.40 29.63 46.29
CA ALA A 87 6.74 31.03 46.49
C ALA A 87 5.95 31.93 45.52
N PRO A 88 5.42 33.10 45.94
CA PRO A 88 5.66 33.80 47.22
C PRO A 88 4.62 33.67 48.36
N ARG A 89 3.40 33.15 48.20
CA ARG A 89 2.32 33.26 49.23
C ARG A 89 1.34 32.06 49.23
N ALA A 90 0.50 31.99 50.26
CA ALA A 90 -0.66 31.09 50.35
C ALA A 90 -1.89 31.83 50.94
N ILE A 91 -3.09 31.25 50.79
CA ILE A 91 -4.32 31.74 51.44
C ILE A 91 -4.49 31.01 52.75
N TYR A 92 -4.68 31.75 53.84
CA TYR A 92 -4.90 31.21 55.18
C TYR A 92 -6.31 31.57 55.65
N LEU A 93 -7.07 30.54 56.02
CA LEU A 93 -8.33 30.68 56.74
C LEU A 93 -8.16 30.19 58.17
N THR A 94 -8.74 30.92 59.11
CA THR A 94 -8.84 30.57 60.52
C THR A 94 -10.26 30.86 60.92
N GLU A 95 -10.87 29.94 61.66
CA GLU A 95 -12.13 30.20 62.37
C GLU A 95 -11.94 31.46 63.22
N ASP A 96 -12.84 32.42 63.06
CA ASP A 96 -12.79 33.73 63.71
C ASP A 96 -13.79 33.73 64.87
N ASP A 97 -13.28 33.64 66.09
CA ASP A 97 -14.06 33.93 67.29
C ASP A 97 -13.97 35.45 67.55
N ASP A 98 -14.57 36.25 66.66
CA ASP A 98 -14.64 37.71 66.79
C ASP A 98 -15.66 38.15 67.87
N GLY A 99 -16.29 37.20 68.55
CA GLY A 99 -17.10 37.44 69.75
C GLY A 99 -18.49 38.03 69.47
N ASP A 100 -18.90 38.17 68.21
CA ASP A 100 -20.29 38.43 67.86
C ASP A 100 -21.03 37.09 67.68
N SER A 101 -22.16 36.93 68.38
CA SER A 101 -22.92 35.69 68.41
C SER A 101 -23.87 35.57 67.21
N ASP A 102 -23.35 35.49 65.99
CA ASP A 102 -24.13 35.32 64.76
C ASP A 102 -24.33 33.83 64.35
N GLY A 103 -24.22 32.91 65.30
CA GLY A 103 -24.81 31.56 65.22
C GLY A 103 -23.89 30.41 65.66
N PRO A 104 -24.38 29.16 65.72
CA PRO A 104 -23.62 27.99 66.20
C PRO A 104 -22.61 27.41 65.18
N VAL A 105 -22.35 28.10 64.06
CA VAL A 105 -21.52 27.59 62.94
C VAL A 105 -20.79 28.75 62.29
N ASP A 106 -19.46 28.73 62.30
CA ASP A 106 -18.63 29.68 61.54
C ASP A 106 -18.39 29.16 60.11
N VAL A 107 -18.48 30.06 59.13
CA VAL A 107 -18.34 29.74 57.70
C VAL A 107 -17.51 30.81 56.98
N ASP A 108 -16.22 30.52 56.81
CA ASP A 108 -15.32 31.30 55.98
C ASP A 108 -15.28 30.77 54.55
N ALA A 109 -15.21 31.67 53.58
CA ALA A 109 -15.08 31.24 52.19
C ALA A 109 -14.35 32.28 51.36
N PHE A 110 -13.64 31.78 50.36
CA PHE A 110 -13.06 32.61 49.30
C PHE A 110 -13.33 32.00 47.93
N ARG A 111 -13.18 32.83 46.89
CA ARG A 111 -13.50 32.47 45.52
C ARG A 111 -12.56 33.06 44.49
N GLN A 112 -12.59 32.49 43.30
CA GLN A 112 -12.11 33.12 42.07
C GLN A 112 -13.07 32.78 40.93
N GLN A 113 -13.41 33.78 40.12
CA GLN A 113 -14.18 33.62 38.90
C GLN A 113 -13.27 33.26 37.72
N PHE A 114 -13.79 32.45 36.80
CA PHE A 114 -13.11 32.10 35.56
C PHE A 114 -14.10 31.83 34.41
N THR A 115 -13.61 31.94 33.18
CA THR A 115 -14.40 31.71 31.97
C THR A 115 -14.57 30.21 31.71
N VAL A 116 -15.78 29.80 31.35
CA VAL A 116 -16.09 28.43 30.93
C VAL A 116 -16.47 28.47 29.45
N PRO A 117 -15.60 28.05 28.53
CA PRO A 117 -15.91 28.04 27.11
C PRO A 117 -17.17 27.21 26.79
N PRO A 118 -17.94 27.58 25.75
CA PRO A 118 -18.95 26.71 25.18
C PRO A 118 -18.33 25.34 24.84
N LEU A 119 -19.07 24.24 25.04
CA LEU A 119 -18.60 22.85 24.83
C LEU A 119 -17.55 22.34 25.86
N THR A 120 -17.42 23.00 27.01
CA THR A 120 -16.70 22.41 28.15
C THR A 120 -17.47 21.18 28.63
N GLU A 121 -16.79 20.03 28.72
CA GLU A 121 -17.39 18.76 29.16
C GLU A 121 -17.04 18.43 30.62
N GLN A 122 -15.88 18.90 31.08
CA GLN A 122 -15.48 18.73 32.48
C GLN A 122 -14.62 19.90 32.93
N ILE A 123 -14.67 20.15 34.23
CA ILE A 123 -13.74 21.04 34.91
C ILE A 123 -13.00 20.18 35.92
N ILE A 124 -11.69 20.08 35.78
CA ILE A 124 -10.84 19.32 36.69
C ILE A 124 -9.95 20.28 37.46
N GLY A 125 -9.43 19.84 38.60
CA GLY A 125 -8.51 20.69 39.34
C GLY A 125 -7.76 19.95 40.42
N SER A 126 -6.83 20.68 41.01
CA SER A 126 -6.09 20.23 42.17
C SER A 126 -5.93 21.38 43.15
N ILE A 127 -5.74 21.04 44.41
CA ILE A 127 -5.48 22.03 45.45
C ILE A 127 -4.49 21.45 46.43
N ARG A 128 -3.52 22.26 46.87
CA ARG A 128 -2.74 21.93 48.04
C ARG A 128 -3.33 22.58 49.28
N TYR A 129 -3.37 21.81 50.36
CA TYR A 129 -3.85 22.29 51.64
C TYR A 129 -2.99 21.79 52.79
N ARG A 130 -2.92 22.58 53.85
CA ARG A 130 -2.19 22.27 55.08
C ARG A 130 -3.03 22.67 56.28
N ILE A 131 -3.26 21.72 57.17
CA ILE A 131 -4.05 21.95 58.39
C ILE A 131 -3.08 22.11 59.57
N VAL A 132 -3.30 23.14 60.39
CA VAL A 132 -2.48 23.39 61.58
C VAL A 132 -2.63 22.23 62.58
N PRO A 133 -1.54 21.76 63.22
CA PRO A 133 -1.63 20.69 64.21
C PRO A 133 -2.64 21.00 65.33
N GLY A 134 -3.56 20.06 65.57
CA GLY A 134 -4.60 20.18 66.62
C GLY A 134 -5.82 21.05 66.28
N ALA A 135 -5.90 21.61 65.06
CA ALA A 135 -6.94 22.54 64.63
C ALA A 135 -8.14 21.86 63.94
N LEU A 136 -8.58 20.68 64.40
CA LEU A 136 -9.75 19.98 63.84
C LEU A 136 -10.67 19.47 64.95
N GLY A 137 -11.91 19.94 64.92
CA GLY A 137 -13.08 19.42 65.60
C GLY A 137 -13.80 18.30 64.82
N PRO A 138 -14.74 17.60 65.48
CA PRO A 138 -15.38 16.39 64.97
C PRO A 138 -16.36 16.62 63.79
N ASN A 139 -16.73 17.86 63.48
CA ASN A 139 -17.72 18.20 62.45
C ASN A 139 -17.22 19.24 61.43
N ASP A 140 -15.92 19.50 61.41
CA ASP A 140 -15.35 20.47 60.50
C ASP A 140 -15.36 19.96 59.07
N THR A 141 -15.69 20.84 58.14
CA THR A 141 -15.73 20.50 56.72
C THR A 141 -15.08 21.59 55.89
N VAL A 142 -14.35 21.17 54.87
CA VAL A 142 -13.88 22.06 53.81
C VAL A 142 -14.50 21.56 52.52
N ILE A 143 -15.28 22.42 51.88
CA ILE A 143 -16.02 22.12 50.67
C ILE A 143 -15.41 22.94 49.55
N LEU A 144 -14.97 22.26 48.50
CA LEU A 144 -14.67 22.87 47.22
C LEU A 144 -15.94 22.80 46.36
N SER A 145 -16.39 23.93 45.81
CA SER A 145 -17.56 23.98 44.95
C SER A 145 -17.35 24.83 43.71
N LEU A 146 -18.00 24.42 42.62
CA LEU A 146 -18.19 25.27 41.45
C LEU A 146 -19.60 25.84 41.49
N ASN A 147 -19.69 27.15 41.41
CA ASN A 147 -20.95 27.87 41.43
C ASN A 147 -21.14 28.68 40.14
N VAL A 148 -22.40 29.03 39.86
CA VAL A 148 -22.74 30.04 38.83
C VAL A 148 -22.10 31.39 39.18
N PRO A 149 -21.72 32.24 38.19
CA PRO A 149 -20.84 33.39 38.40
C PRO A 149 -21.25 34.36 39.51
N ASP A 150 -22.56 34.62 39.65
CA ASP A 150 -23.08 35.68 40.53
C ASP A 150 -23.68 35.16 41.86
N ASP A 151 -23.64 33.86 42.14
CA ASP A 151 -24.18 33.28 43.39
C ASP A 151 -23.15 32.37 44.09
N PRO A 152 -22.33 32.92 45.00
CA PRO A 152 -21.30 32.15 45.70
C PRO A 152 -21.87 31.33 46.87
N SER A 153 -23.18 31.39 47.11
CA SER A 153 -23.83 30.68 48.21
C SER A 153 -24.12 29.22 47.85
N PRO A 154 -24.54 28.38 48.82
CA PRO A 154 -24.93 27.00 48.54
C PRO A 154 -26.03 26.85 47.47
N THR A 155 -26.85 27.87 47.21
CA THR A 155 -27.91 27.80 46.18
C THR A 155 -27.38 27.94 44.76
N GLY A 156 -26.24 28.61 44.57
CA GLY A 156 -25.58 28.79 43.28
C GLY A 156 -24.68 27.63 42.87
N ARG A 157 -24.54 26.62 43.74
CA ARG A 157 -23.67 25.46 43.58
C ARG A 157 -24.16 24.53 42.47
N VAL A 158 -23.26 24.23 41.54
CA VAL A 158 -23.46 23.22 40.48
C VAL A 158 -22.69 21.95 40.79
N PHE A 159 -21.48 22.07 41.35
CA PHE A 159 -20.68 20.94 41.80
C PHE A 159 -20.12 21.21 43.19
N ALA A 160 -19.99 20.19 44.03
CA ALA A 160 -19.21 20.29 45.26
C ALA A 160 -18.61 18.96 45.68
N VAL A 161 -17.45 19.05 46.34
CA VAL A 161 -16.74 17.91 46.92
C VAL A 161 -16.12 18.32 48.25
N ASN A 162 -16.18 17.40 49.23
CA ASN A 162 -15.57 17.62 50.53
C ASN A 162 -14.09 17.22 50.47
N ILE A 163 -13.22 18.09 50.96
CA ILE A 163 -11.80 17.79 51.16
C ILE A 163 -11.67 16.92 52.42
N PRO A 164 -10.95 15.79 52.37
CA PRO A 164 -10.82 14.90 53.52
C PRO A 164 -9.94 15.50 54.62
N LEU A 165 -10.52 15.71 55.82
CA LEU A 165 -9.83 16.31 56.97
C LEU A 165 -9.37 15.31 58.03
N SER A 166 -10.01 14.13 58.11
CA SER A 166 -9.73 13.13 59.17
C SER A 166 -8.25 12.70 59.20
N GLY A 167 -7.61 12.86 60.37
CA GLY A 167 -6.20 12.50 60.60
C GLY A 167 -5.20 13.37 59.83
N ARG A 168 -5.61 14.56 59.34
CA ARG A 168 -4.77 15.43 58.49
C ARG A 168 -4.26 16.70 59.19
N ALA A 169 -4.59 16.93 60.46
CA ALA A 169 -4.03 18.02 61.29
C ALA A 169 -2.64 17.67 61.84
N ASP A 170 -1.70 17.35 60.95
CA ASP A 170 -0.31 17.03 61.28
C ASP A 170 0.69 18.10 60.81
N GLY A 171 0.19 19.21 60.25
CA GLY A 171 1.01 20.31 59.77
C GLY A 171 1.74 20.04 58.46
N ASN A 172 1.42 18.95 57.75
CA ASN A 172 1.98 18.62 56.44
C ASN A 172 1.10 19.14 55.30
N TRP A 173 1.73 19.58 54.20
CA TRP A 173 1.04 19.90 52.95
C TRP A 173 0.54 18.64 52.25
N ARG A 174 -0.65 18.71 51.68
CA ARG A 174 -1.33 17.60 50.98
C ARG A 174 -1.95 18.11 49.70
N ALA A 175 -2.06 17.25 48.70
CA ALA A 175 -2.78 17.55 47.46
C ALA A 175 -4.13 16.83 47.47
N PHE A 176 -5.13 17.49 46.90
CA PHE A 176 -6.44 16.92 46.63
C PHE A 176 -6.82 17.25 45.18
N THR A 177 -7.26 16.25 44.43
CA THR A 177 -7.70 16.41 43.04
C THR A 177 -9.21 16.18 42.95
N TRP A 178 -9.85 16.87 42.00
CA TRP A 178 -11.29 16.81 41.79
C TRP A 178 -11.61 16.92 40.30
N ALA A 179 -12.79 16.41 39.94
CA ALA A 179 -13.33 16.46 38.59
C ALA A 179 -14.85 16.65 38.64
N ALA A 180 -15.34 17.66 37.92
CA ALA A 180 -16.75 17.97 37.77
C ALA A 180 -17.17 17.71 36.32
N THR A 181 -18.05 16.75 36.10
CA THR A 181 -18.56 16.35 34.77
C THR A 181 -19.98 16.83 34.50
N ASP A 182 -20.77 17.12 35.54
CA ASP A 182 -22.13 17.69 35.41
C ASP A 182 -22.08 19.22 35.52
N ILE A 183 -21.58 19.87 34.47
CA ILE A 183 -21.30 21.32 34.44
C ILE A 183 -22.06 22.07 33.34
N ALA A 184 -23.10 21.46 32.74
CA ALA A 184 -23.87 22.03 31.63
C ALA A 184 -24.36 23.46 31.90
N ARG A 185 -24.89 23.69 33.11
CA ARG A 185 -25.34 25.02 33.56
C ARG A 185 -24.23 26.08 33.59
N LEU A 186 -23.00 25.69 33.90
CA LEU A 186 -21.84 26.61 33.89
C LEU A 186 -21.37 26.90 32.47
N ALA A 187 -21.38 25.89 31.60
CA ALA A 187 -21.04 26.05 30.18
C ALA A 187 -22.07 26.94 29.45
N GLU A 188 -23.36 26.83 29.78
CA GLU A 188 -24.41 27.72 29.24
C GLU A 188 -24.22 29.18 29.65
N LEU A 189 -23.78 29.43 30.88
CA LEU A 189 -23.53 30.78 31.40
C LEU A 189 -22.18 31.36 30.96
N GLY A 190 -21.31 30.56 30.33
CA GLY A 190 -20.01 30.99 29.84
C GLY A 190 -18.97 31.29 30.92
N ALA A 191 -19.29 31.07 32.19
CA ALA A 191 -18.44 31.39 33.33
C ALA A 191 -18.82 30.57 34.56
N ALA A 192 -17.86 30.45 35.48
CA ALA A 192 -18.03 29.81 36.78
C ALA A 192 -17.23 30.55 37.85
N GLN A 193 -17.50 30.22 39.10
CA GLN A 193 -16.63 30.58 40.21
C GLN A 193 -16.26 29.35 41.01
N LEU A 194 -14.97 29.19 41.28
CA LEU A 194 -14.45 28.22 42.23
C LEU A 194 -14.53 28.82 43.62
N VAL A 195 -15.26 28.17 44.52
CA VAL A 195 -15.46 28.61 45.91
C VAL A 195 -14.92 27.53 46.84
N ILE A 196 -14.09 27.93 47.79
CA ILE A 196 -13.62 27.06 48.87
C ILE A 196 -14.25 27.57 50.15
N THR A 197 -15.09 26.75 50.75
CA THR A 197 -15.84 27.04 51.97
C THR A 197 -15.31 26.18 53.09
N MET A 198 -14.79 26.82 54.13
CA MET A 198 -14.50 26.20 55.41
C MET A 198 -15.72 26.37 56.31
N ARG A 199 -16.11 25.31 57.00
CA ARG A 199 -17.17 25.33 58.00
C ARG A 199 -16.66 24.68 59.27
N GLY A 200 -16.48 25.49 60.31
CA GLY A 200 -16.17 25.05 61.67
C GLY A 200 -17.46 24.83 62.47
N VAL A 201 -17.49 23.80 63.32
CA VAL A 201 -18.57 23.65 64.32
C VAL A 201 -17.98 23.94 65.68
N ASN A 202 -18.46 25.04 66.25
CA ASN A 202 -17.95 25.63 67.48
C ASN A 202 -18.02 24.60 68.62
N ASP A 203 -16.86 24.22 69.17
CA ASP A 203 -16.65 23.55 70.49
C ASP A 203 -15.14 23.22 70.77
N GLY A 204 -14.15 23.83 70.08
CA GLY A 204 -12.71 23.47 70.24
C GLY A 204 -11.68 24.45 69.64
N VAL A 205 -10.41 24.01 69.48
CA VAL A 205 -9.35 24.78 68.80
C VAL A 205 -9.74 24.91 67.33
N GLY A 206 -10.20 26.09 66.93
CA GLY A 206 -10.89 26.27 65.66
C GLY A 206 -10.11 25.90 64.40
N VAL A 207 -10.81 25.66 63.29
CA VAL A 207 -10.19 25.20 62.04
C VAL A 207 -9.20 26.24 61.53
N SER A 208 -7.96 25.83 61.32
CA SER A 208 -6.92 26.66 60.73
C SER A 208 -6.26 25.93 59.58
N ILE A 209 -6.48 26.41 58.36
CA ILE A 209 -6.07 25.75 57.12
C ILE A 209 -5.45 26.74 56.13
N SER A 210 -4.33 26.33 55.52
CA SER A 210 -3.69 27.06 54.43
C SER A 210 -3.99 26.37 53.11
N PHE A 211 -4.21 27.14 52.05
CA PHE A 211 -4.41 26.69 50.68
C PHE A 211 -3.38 27.32 49.75
N ASP A 212 -2.82 26.50 48.86
CA ASP A 212 -1.82 26.89 47.87
C ASP A 212 -1.94 26.01 46.62
N ASP A 213 -1.29 26.36 45.51
CA ASP A 213 -1.35 25.62 44.23
C ASP A 213 -2.79 25.17 43.87
N ILE A 214 -3.73 26.12 43.85
CA ILE A 214 -5.12 25.88 43.48
C ILE A 214 -5.23 25.94 41.96
N ASP A 215 -5.35 24.79 41.33
CA ASP A 215 -5.54 24.66 39.89
C ASP A 215 -6.98 24.30 39.56
N ALA A 216 -7.49 24.90 38.49
CA ALA A 216 -8.71 24.48 37.82
C ALA A 216 -8.50 24.62 36.32
N GLN A 217 -8.88 23.58 35.58
CA GLN A 217 -8.73 23.48 34.14
C GLN A 217 -10.09 23.19 33.52
N VAL A 218 -10.42 23.94 32.47
CA VAL A 218 -11.60 23.69 31.63
C VAL A 218 -11.18 22.77 30.50
N CYS A 219 -11.87 21.63 30.39
CA CYS A 219 -11.57 20.60 29.40
C CYS A 219 -12.67 20.55 28.34
N THR A 220 -12.30 20.81 27.09
CA THR A 220 -13.24 20.90 25.95
C THR A 220 -12.96 19.81 24.92
N ARG A 221 -14.02 19.39 24.22
CA ARG A 221 -13.89 18.51 23.05
C ARG A 221 -13.54 19.36 21.82
N THR A 222 -12.31 19.20 21.33
CA THR A 222 -11.79 19.97 20.20
C THR A 222 -11.96 19.28 18.86
N LEU A 223 -12.10 17.95 18.86
CA LEU A 223 -12.29 17.15 17.65
C LEU A 223 -13.77 16.85 17.40
N ALA A 224 -14.15 16.89 16.15
CA ALA A 224 -15.44 16.40 15.68
C ALA A 224 -15.34 14.90 15.36
N THR A 225 -16.48 14.21 15.40
CA THR A 225 -16.58 12.80 15.05
C THR A 225 -17.31 12.66 13.72
N ILE A 226 -16.74 11.93 12.77
CA ILE A 226 -17.45 11.55 11.56
C ILE A 226 -17.46 10.04 11.36
N GLY A 227 -18.49 9.51 10.73
CA GLY A 227 -18.62 8.07 10.48
C GLY A 227 -19.79 7.70 9.57
N GLY A 228 -19.92 6.42 9.28
CA GLY A 228 -20.95 5.89 8.40
C GLY A 228 -21.01 4.37 8.42
N ARG A 229 -22.08 3.80 7.84
CA ARG A 229 -22.20 2.37 7.53
C ARG A 229 -21.38 2.03 6.30
N VAL A 230 -20.88 0.80 6.25
CA VAL A 230 -20.22 0.24 5.07
C VAL A 230 -20.97 -1.02 4.67
N THR A 231 -21.33 -1.11 3.39
CA THR A 231 -22.14 -2.22 2.86
C THR A 231 -21.57 -2.74 1.54
N GLN A 232 -21.90 -3.99 1.21
CA GLN A 232 -21.53 -4.65 -0.04
C GLN A 232 -22.67 -5.56 -0.50
N LEU A 233 -23.57 -5.04 -1.33
CA LEU A 233 -24.79 -5.68 -1.82
C LEU A 233 -24.52 -6.91 -2.71
N ASN A 234 -23.48 -6.87 -3.53
CA ASN A 234 -23.15 -7.98 -4.44
C ASN A 234 -22.46 -9.16 -3.72
N ASN A 235 -22.10 -9.01 -2.45
CA ASN A 235 -21.54 -10.05 -1.60
C ASN A 235 -21.89 -9.82 -0.11
N PRO A 236 -23.15 -10.04 0.31
CA PRO A 236 -23.62 -9.65 1.65
C PRO A 236 -22.91 -10.35 2.83
N GLU A 237 -22.26 -11.49 2.58
CA GLU A 237 -21.53 -12.26 3.58
C GLU A 237 -20.06 -11.79 3.76
N SER A 238 -19.61 -10.80 2.97
CA SER A 238 -18.23 -10.32 3.02
C SER A 238 -17.89 -9.67 4.37
N ASP A 239 -16.74 -10.02 4.93
CA ASP A 239 -16.17 -9.28 6.05
C ASP A 239 -15.56 -7.96 5.55
N LEU A 240 -16.08 -6.83 6.00
CA LEU A 240 -15.69 -5.51 5.52
C LEU A 240 -14.62 -4.84 6.40
N ARG A 241 -14.08 -5.53 7.42
CA ARG A 241 -13.06 -4.97 8.33
C ARG A 241 -11.74 -4.59 7.64
N ASP A 242 -11.47 -5.17 6.48
CA ASP A 242 -10.31 -4.87 5.65
C ASP A 242 -10.52 -3.66 4.73
N ALA A 243 -11.75 -3.12 4.66
CA ALA A 243 -12.03 -1.93 3.87
C ALA A 243 -11.35 -0.70 4.46
N GLN A 244 -10.65 0.03 3.60
CA GLN A 244 -9.91 1.22 3.99
C GLN A 244 -10.68 2.49 3.66
N ILE A 245 -11.02 3.26 4.69
CA ILE A 245 -11.69 4.54 4.55
C ILE A 245 -10.70 5.67 4.83
N VAL A 246 -10.62 6.66 3.95
CA VAL A 246 -9.74 7.82 4.10
C VAL A 246 -10.56 9.10 4.01
N LEU A 247 -10.15 10.13 4.75
CA LEU A 247 -10.77 11.46 4.69
C LEU A 247 -9.84 12.41 3.98
N VAL A 248 -10.32 12.96 2.87
CA VAL A 248 -9.59 13.94 2.08
C VAL A 248 -10.11 15.33 2.44
N ARG A 249 -9.20 16.24 2.81
CA ARG A 249 -9.49 17.67 2.93
C ARG A 249 -9.13 18.37 1.65
N SER A 250 -10.03 19.20 1.14
CA SER A 250 -9.80 20.13 0.03
C SER A 250 -9.84 21.56 0.56
N ASP A 251 -8.82 22.36 0.27
CA ASP A 251 -8.76 23.78 0.59
C ASP A 251 -7.93 24.53 -0.48
N SER A 252 -7.62 25.81 -0.26
CA SER A 252 -6.83 26.63 -1.19
C SER A 252 -5.40 26.12 -1.41
N ALA A 253 -4.88 25.26 -0.53
CA ALA A 253 -3.57 24.63 -0.67
C ALA A 253 -3.63 23.28 -1.41
N GLY A 254 -4.83 22.83 -1.83
CA GLY A 254 -5.05 21.59 -2.56
C GLY A 254 -5.75 20.52 -1.74
N GLN A 255 -5.58 19.25 -2.14
CA GLN A 255 -6.23 18.10 -1.51
C GLN A 255 -5.23 17.23 -0.76
N ARG A 256 -5.58 16.80 0.46
CA ARG A 256 -4.71 15.95 1.29
C ARG A 256 -5.51 14.96 2.14
N VAL A 257 -4.98 13.75 2.33
CA VAL A 257 -5.52 12.81 3.31
C VAL A 257 -5.21 13.34 4.72
N VAL A 258 -6.23 13.50 5.56
CA VAL A 258 -6.09 14.02 6.94
C VAL A 258 -6.41 12.99 8.01
N ALA A 259 -7.14 11.93 7.66
CA ALA A 259 -7.48 10.84 8.57
C ALA A 259 -7.74 9.55 7.79
N THR A 260 -7.55 8.41 8.45
CA THR A 260 -7.87 7.09 7.92
C THR A 260 -8.63 6.32 9.00
N ALA A 261 -9.69 5.62 8.64
CA ALA A 261 -10.46 4.77 9.54
C ALA A 261 -10.41 3.32 9.09
N GLN A 262 -10.36 2.41 10.06
CA GLN A 262 -10.62 0.99 9.85
C GLN A 262 -12.11 0.74 10.08
N VAL A 263 -12.68 -0.17 9.31
CA VAL A 263 -14.06 -0.60 9.49
C VAL A 263 -14.13 -1.61 10.63
N ALA A 264 -15.12 -1.46 11.51
CA ALA A 264 -15.39 -2.35 12.62
C ALA A 264 -16.80 -2.95 12.49
N LEU A 265 -16.99 -4.15 13.04
CA LEU A 265 -18.31 -4.77 13.16
C LEU A 265 -19.04 -4.17 14.36
N ALA A 266 -20.26 -3.67 14.14
CA ALA A 266 -21.19 -3.17 15.16
C ALA A 266 -22.52 -3.95 15.10
N GLU A 267 -23.43 -3.70 16.04
CA GLU A 267 -24.74 -4.41 16.11
C GLU A 267 -25.56 -4.29 14.81
N ALA A 268 -25.49 -3.14 14.13
CA ALA A 268 -26.20 -2.86 12.89
C ALA A 268 -25.36 -3.11 11.62
N GLY A 269 -24.29 -3.90 11.71
CA GLY A 269 -23.38 -4.20 10.61
C GLY A 269 -22.05 -3.45 10.69
N TYR A 270 -21.37 -3.31 9.55
CA TYR A 270 -20.04 -2.71 9.49
C TYR A 270 -20.10 -1.17 9.50
N ARG A 271 -19.26 -0.54 10.33
CA ARG A 271 -19.18 0.92 10.47
C ARG A 271 -17.75 1.39 10.53
N TYR A 272 -17.51 2.62 10.07
CA TYR A 272 -16.25 3.33 10.31
C TYR A 272 -16.50 4.61 11.10
N GLN A 273 -15.49 5.05 11.84
CA GLN A 273 -15.52 6.29 12.59
C GLN A 273 -14.12 6.89 12.67
N MET A 274 -14.04 8.22 12.68
CA MET A 274 -12.80 8.96 12.86
C MET A 274 -13.02 10.25 13.65
N SER A 275 -12.02 10.61 14.45
CA SER A 275 -11.96 11.88 15.16
C SER A 275 -11.08 12.84 14.36
N VAL A 276 -11.64 13.99 13.97
CA VAL A 276 -11.01 14.92 13.04
C VAL A 276 -11.12 16.36 13.53
N SER A 277 -10.22 17.22 13.07
CA SER A 277 -10.31 18.64 13.39
C SER A 277 -11.61 19.24 12.83
N PRO A 278 -12.17 20.27 13.48
CA PRO A 278 -13.25 21.06 12.91
C PRO A 278 -12.84 21.60 11.55
N LEU A 279 -13.82 21.73 10.65
CA LEU A 279 -13.56 22.14 9.28
C LEU A 279 -13.37 23.66 9.21
N PRO A 280 -12.21 24.18 8.76
CA PRO A 280 -12.00 25.61 8.58
C PRO A 280 -12.90 26.20 7.49
N ASP A 281 -13.22 27.49 7.58
CA ASP A 281 -13.99 28.21 6.55
C ASP A 281 -13.35 28.05 5.16
N GLY A 282 -14.17 27.66 4.17
CA GLY A 282 -13.73 27.45 2.80
C GLY A 282 -13.01 26.12 2.54
N ALA A 283 -12.78 25.29 3.56
CA ALA A 283 -12.32 23.92 3.39
C ALA A 283 -13.50 22.95 3.27
N VAL A 284 -13.26 21.79 2.66
CA VAL A 284 -14.25 20.72 2.49
C VAL A 284 -13.62 19.38 2.86
N TYR A 285 -14.37 18.51 3.55
CA TYR A 285 -14.00 17.10 3.69
C TYR A 285 -14.78 16.24 2.69
N GLN A 286 -14.13 15.22 2.14
CA GLN A 286 -14.79 14.16 1.38
C GLN A 286 -14.34 12.82 1.91
N VAL A 287 -15.29 11.91 2.14
CA VAL A 287 -15.00 10.53 2.54
C VAL A 287 -14.67 9.71 1.31
N TRP A 288 -13.59 8.94 1.36
CA TRP A 288 -13.17 8.06 0.28
C TRP A 288 -13.03 6.64 0.78
N PHE A 289 -13.44 5.66 -0.03
CA PHE A 289 -13.02 4.27 0.10
C PHE A 289 -11.97 3.97 -0.95
N VAL A 290 -10.93 3.25 -0.55
CA VAL A 290 -9.86 2.77 -1.44
C VAL A 290 -9.75 1.26 -1.26
N ASN A 291 -9.87 0.51 -2.37
CA ASN A 291 -9.68 -0.94 -2.34
C ASN A 291 -8.19 -1.28 -2.31
N GLN A 292 -7.54 -0.96 -1.20
CA GLN A 292 -6.12 -1.19 -0.90
C GLN A 292 -5.98 -1.72 0.53
N PRO A 293 -6.49 -2.92 0.83
CA PRO A 293 -6.39 -3.48 2.16
C PRO A 293 -4.92 -3.69 2.54
N LEU A 294 -4.65 -3.72 3.85
CA LEU A 294 -3.31 -4.04 4.36
C LEU A 294 -2.96 -5.53 4.22
N THR A 295 -3.96 -6.35 3.90
CA THR A 295 -3.82 -7.77 3.59
C THR A 295 -3.28 -7.97 2.17
N ASN A 296 -2.79 -9.17 1.91
CA ASN A 296 -2.28 -9.57 0.59
C ASN A 296 -3.39 -9.96 -0.40
N ARG A 297 -4.63 -9.47 -0.23
CA ARG A 297 -5.74 -9.82 -1.12
C ARG A 297 -6.74 -8.67 -1.21
N ARG A 298 -7.10 -8.27 -2.43
CA ARG A 298 -8.23 -7.37 -2.70
C ARG A 298 -9.51 -8.14 -2.98
N ASP A 299 -10.64 -7.56 -2.61
CA ASP A 299 -11.94 -8.08 -3.01
C ASP A 299 -12.31 -7.50 -4.39
N PRO A 300 -12.36 -8.31 -5.46
CA PRO A 300 -12.72 -7.84 -6.79
C PRO A 300 -14.20 -7.46 -6.91
N ASN A 301 -15.02 -7.78 -5.91
CA ASN A 301 -16.43 -7.40 -5.86
C ASN A 301 -16.64 -5.99 -5.31
N ARG A 302 -15.58 -5.27 -4.91
CA ARG A 302 -15.67 -3.88 -4.46
C ARG A 302 -15.10 -2.93 -5.51
N LEU A 303 -15.65 -1.73 -5.67
CA LEU A 303 -15.09 -0.68 -6.52
C LEU A 303 -13.58 -0.50 -6.28
N GLY A 304 -12.83 -0.11 -7.30
CA GLY A 304 -11.40 0.19 -7.12
C GLY A 304 -11.17 1.38 -6.16
N VAL A 305 -12.07 2.37 -6.28
CA VAL A 305 -12.19 3.55 -5.41
C VAL A 305 -13.63 4.03 -5.40
N LEU A 306 -14.00 4.70 -4.33
CA LEU A 306 -15.23 5.48 -4.21
C LEU A 306 -14.92 6.81 -3.53
N ALA A 307 -15.07 7.91 -4.25
CA ALA A 307 -15.22 9.25 -3.70
C ALA A 307 -16.68 9.40 -3.26
N GLY A 308 -16.92 9.41 -1.95
CA GLY A 308 -18.24 9.36 -1.35
C GLY A 308 -18.73 10.73 -0.87
N PRO A 309 -19.53 10.76 0.22
CA PRO A 309 -20.18 11.97 0.72
C PRO A 309 -19.22 13.10 1.09
N VAL A 310 -19.72 14.32 0.90
CA VAL A 310 -18.98 15.57 1.13
C VAL A 310 -19.52 16.31 2.36
N ILE A 311 -18.62 16.88 3.15
CA ILE A 311 -18.91 17.66 4.36
C ILE A 311 -18.36 19.09 4.15
N THR A 312 -19.25 20.06 4.10
CA THR A 312 -18.91 21.48 3.88
C THR A 312 -18.88 22.31 5.16
N SER A 313 -19.31 21.75 6.29
CA SER A 313 -19.24 22.40 7.61
C SER A 313 -19.11 21.35 8.71
N LEU A 314 -18.19 21.54 9.64
CA LEU A 314 -18.01 20.65 10.80
C LEU A 314 -17.51 21.45 12.01
N ALA A 315 -18.38 21.65 13.00
CA ALA A 315 -18.08 22.39 14.21
C ALA A 315 -17.31 21.54 15.25
N PRO A 316 -16.57 22.16 16.20
CA PRO A 316 -15.97 21.45 17.31
C PRO A 316 -16.98 20.60 18.07
N GLY A 317 -16.62 19.33 18.36
CA GLY A 317 -17.49 18.39 19.08
C GLY A 317 -18.71 17.88 18.29
N GLN A 318 -18.94 18.34 17.05
CA GLN A 318 -20.05 17.86 16.22
C GLN A 318 -19.85 16.39 15.85
N GLU A 319 -20.95 15.64 15.81
CA GLU A 319 -20.98 14.26 15.31
C GLU A 319 -21.79 14.17 14.02
N GLN A 320 -21.19 13.59 12.98
CA GLN A 320 -21.84 13.35 11.68
C GLN A 320 -21.64 11.89 11.26
N THR A 321 -22.66 11.05 11.42
CA THR A 321 -22.54 9.58 11.39
C THR A 321 -23.35 8.89 10.27
N ASP A 322 -23.90 9.67 9.36
CA ASP A 322 -24.75 9.32 8.22
C ASP A 322 -24.00 9.34 6.87
N LEU A 323 -22.68 9.15 6.91
CA LEU A 323 -21.81 9.17 5.72
C LEU A 323 -21.66 7.75 5.13
N ASP A 324 -22.78 7.11 4.82
CA ASP A 324 -22.80 5.70 4.44
C ASP A 324 -22.11 5.43 3.09
N LEU A 325 -21.42 4.30 2.98
CA LEU A 325 -20.74 3.83 1.77
C LEU A 325 -21.26 2.45 1.33
N GLU A 326 -21.53 2.29 0.05
CA GLU A 326 -21.83 1.00 -0.59
C GLU A 326 -20.65 0.70 -1.52
N LEU A 327 -20.00 -0.44 -1.32
CA LEU A 327 -18.71 -0.73 -1.94
C LEU A 327 -18.81 -1.58 -3.21
N SER A 328 -19.95 -2.16 -3.54
CA SER A 328 -20.10 -3.11 -4.66
C SER A 328 -19.59 -2.52 -5.97
N THR A 329 -18.79 -3.28 -6.72
CA THR A 329 -18.37 -2.88 -8.06
C THR A 329 -19.50 -3.04 -9.08
N VAL A 330 -19.49 -2.18 -10.10
CA VAL A 330 -20.12 -2.44 -11.40
C VAL A 330 -19.33 -3.54 -12.14
N ARG A 331 -20.02 -4.46 -12.84
CA ARG A 331 -19.36 -5.54 -13.59
C ARG A 331 -19.30 -5.22 -15.08
N LEU A 332 -18.15 -5.50 -15.70
CA LEU A 332 -17.95 -5.36 -17.14
C LEU A 332 -18.35 -6.65 -17.85
N LEU A 333 -19.19 -6.60 -18.90
CA LEU A 333 -19.75 -7.79 -19.55
C LEU A 333 -19.15 -8.04 -20.94
N ASP A 334 -19.37 -7.14 -21.89
CA ASP A 334 -18.86 -7.23 -23.27
C ASP A 334 -18.31 -5.85 -23.67
N PRO A 335 -17.15 -5.75 -24.33
CA PRO A 335 -16.25 -6.85 -24.73
C PRO A 335 -15.51 -7.53 -23.56
N PRO A 336 -15.31 -8.87 -23.59
CA PRO A 336 -14.53 -9.55 -22.56
C PRO A 336 -13.05 -9.10 -22.58
N PRO A 337 -12.25 -9.44 -21.56
CA PRO A 337 -10.83 -9.11 -21.55
C PRO A 337 -10.10 -9.65 -22.80
N GLN A 338 -9.14 -8.87 -23.30
CA GLN A 338 -8.31 -9.18 -24.49
C GLN A 338 -9.13 -9.35 -25.79
N ALA A 339 -10.33 -8.78 -25.86
CA ALA A 339 -11.15 -8.85 -27.07
C ALA A 339 -10.47 -8.17 -28.26
N ARG A 340 -10.45 -8.85 -29.41
CA ARG A 340 -10.18 -8.22 -30.72
C ARG A 340 -11.51 -7.97 -31.42
N ARG A 341 -11.74 -6.75 -31.90
CA ARG A 341 -12.99 -6.35 -32.57
C ARG A 341 -12.69 -5.56 -33.83
N ILE A 342 -13.46 -5.82 -34.88
CA ILE A 342 -13.45 -4.98 -36.08
C ILE A 342 -14.24 -3.71 -35.75
N LEU A 343 -13.64 -2.55 -35.95
CA LEU A 343 -14.28 -1.25 -35.76
C LEU A 343 -14.24 -0.46 -37.08
N ARG A 344 -15.39 0.02 -37.54
CA ARG A 344 -15.55 0.84 -38.76
C ARG A 344 -16.88 1.60 -38.70
N ASP A 345 -17.05 2.62 -39.54
CA ASP A 345 -18.19 3.55 -39.46
C ASP A 345 -19.58 2.88 -39.57
N ASP A 346 -19.68 1.73 -40.22
CA ASP A 346 -20.91 0.94 -40.39
C ASP A 346 -21.06 -0.21 -39.39
N LEU A 347 -20.08 -0.41 -38.50
CA LEU A 347 -20.06 -1.53 -37.55
C LEU A 347 -19.58 -1.05 -36.17
N PRO A 348 -20.51 -0.56 -35.30
CA PRO A 348 -20.16 -0.16 -33.95
C PRO A 348 -19.75 -1.37 -33.10
N VAL A 349 -18.90 -1.11 -32.10
CA VAL A 349 -18.57 -2.08 -31.05
C VAL A 349 -19.36 -1.72 -29.80
N ARG A 350 -20.24 -2.63 -29.37
CA ARG A 350 -21.04 -2.45 -28.16
C ARG A 350 -20.22 -2.71 -26.90
N PHE A 351 -20.30 -1.79 -25.95
CA PHE A 351 -19.82 -1.93 -24.59
C PHE A 351 -21.01 -2.07 -23.64
N GLN A 352 -20.97 -3.03 -22.74
CA GLN A 352 -22.08 -3.35 -21.84
C GLN A 352 -21.60 -3.65 -20.43
N ILE A 353 -22.32 -3.12 -19.44
CA ILE A 353 -22.07 -3.31 -18.01
C ILE A 353 -23.28 -3.91 -17.29
N GLU A 354 -23.05 -4.47 -16.11
CA GLU A 354 -24.09 -4.83 -15.13
C GLU A 354 -24.10 -3.76 -14.01
N PRO A 355 -25.16 -2.93 -13.93
CA PRO A 355 -25.34 -1.93 -12.87
C PRO A 355 -25.36 -2.52 -11.46
N ARG A 356 -25.09 -1.68 -10.45
CA ARG A 356 -25.08 -2.09 -9.03
C ARG A 356 -26.48 -2.24 -8.42
N GLY A 357 -27.50 -1.69 -9.08
CA GLY A 357 -28.88 -1.74 -8.60
C GLY A 357 -29.18 -0.76 -7.45
N ILE A 358 -28.42 0.34 -7.35
CA ILE A 358 -28.64 1.41 -6.37
C ILE A 358 -29.46 2.51 -7.04
N GLU A 359 -30.52 2.96 -6.37
CA GLU A 359 -31.40 4.01 -6.87
C GLU A 359 -30.67 5.36 -6.94
N GLY A 360 -30.90 6.12 -8.01
CA GLY A 360 -30.27 7.44 -8.21
C GLY A 360 -28.89 7.41 -8.86
N GLU A 361 -28.24 6.25 -8.98
CA GLU A 361 -26.95 6.14 -9.66
C GLU A 361 -27.06 6.29 -11.18
N THR A 362 -26.05 6.92 -11.76
CA THR A 362 -25.81 6.91 -13.21
C THR A 362 -24.43 6.36 -13.51
N TYR A 363 -24.22 5.92 -14.74
CA TYR A 363 -23.00 5.22 -15.15
C TYR A 363 -22.36 5.89 -16.37
N GLN A 364 -21.05 5.75 -16.51
CA GLN A 364 -20.36 6.07 -17.76
C GLN A 364 -19.39 4.95 -18.11
N ILE A 365 -19.31 4.60 -19.39
CA ILE A 365 -18.30 3.67 -19.90
C ILE A 365 -17.20 4.50 -20.52
N CYS A 366 -15.97 4.32 -20.07
CA CYS A 366 -14.82 5.07 -20.56
C CYS A 366 -13.77 4.11 -21.13
N LEU A 367 -13.21 4.50 -22.27
CA LEU A 367 -12.08 3.87 -22.96
C LEU A 367 -10.90 4.84 -22.93
N TYR A 368 -9.70 4.36 -22.64
CA TYR A 368 -8.50 5.18 -22.64
C TYR A 368 -7.29 4.48 -23.24
N ASP A 369 -6.30 5.27 -23.64
CA ASP A 369 -5.03 4.82 -24.16
C ASP A 369 -3.97 4.87 -23.04
N PRO A 370 -3.47 3.72 -22.55
CA PRO A 370 -2.58 3.70 -21.39
C PRO A 370 -1.20 4.33 -21.65
N GLU A 371 -0.83 4.59 -22.90
CA GLU A 371 0.48 5.14 -23.30
C GLU A 371 0.51 6.69 -23.31
N LEU A 372 -0.64 7.32 -23.11
CA LEU A 372 -0.80 8.77 -23.21
C LEU A 372 -1.18 9.38 -21.87
N ILE A 373 -0.80 10.64 -21.68
CA ILE A 373 -1.21 11.45 -20.53
C ILE A 373 -1.79 12.79 -20.95
N VAL A 374 -2.76 13.28 -20.19
CA VAL A 374 -3.22 14.67 -20.22
C VAL A 374 -2.54 15.41 -19.06
N PRO A 375 -1.56 16.30 -19.31
CA PRO A 375 -0.70 16.87 -18.28
C PRO A 375 -1.44 17.61 -17.16
N ASP A 376 -2.51 18.33 -17.51
CA ASP A 376 -3.24 19.20 -16.56
C ASP A 376 -3.96 18.42 -15.45
N ILE A 377 -4.36 17.18 -15.74
CA ILE A 377 -5.15 16.33 -14.85
C ILE A 377 -4.43 15.04 -14.47
N ASN A 378 -3.24 14.80 -15.02
CA ASN A 378 -2.39 13.64 -14.78
C ASN A 378 -3.13 12.29 -14.95
N VAL A 379 -4.01 12.20 -15.95
CA VAL A 379 -4.70 10.96 -16.35
C VAL A 379 -4.65 10.76 -17.85
N PRO A 380 -4.79 9.51 -18.34
CA PRO A 380 -4.85 9.27 -19.78
C PRO A 380 -6.03 9.95 -20.46
N PRO A 381 -5.90 10.29 -21.75
CA PRO A 381 -7.03 10.78 -22.54
C PRO A 381 -8.09 9.69 -22.69
N GLN A 382 -9.36 10.08 -22.68
CA GLN A 382 -10.47 9.13 -22.61
C GLN A 382 -11.57 9.47 -23.62
N VAL A 383 -12.22 8.41 -24.10
CA VAL A 383 -13.49 8.45 -24.80
C VAL A 383 -14.52 7.87 -23.86
N CYS A 384 -15.44 8.70 -23.38
CA CYS A 384 -16.49 8.29 -22.45
C CYS A 384 -17.87 8.40 -23.09
N SER A 385 -18.74 7.47 -22.74
CA SER A 385 -20.16 7.56 -23.08
C SER A 385 -20.81 8.77 -22.40
N PRO A 386 -21.95 9.25 -22.93
CA PRO A 386 -22.90 10.03 -22.13
C PRO A 386 -23.31 9.28 -20.86
N PRO A 387 -23.89 9.96 -19.85
CA PRO A 387 -24.46 9.29 -18.68
C PRO A 387 -25.50 8.24 -19.09
N LEU A 388 -25.35 7.03 -18.56
CA LEU A 388 -26.17 5.85 -18.79
C LEU A 388 -27.01 5.57 -17.54
N SER A 389 -28.22 5.04 -17.74
CA SER A 389 -29.08 4.56 -16.64
C SER A 389 -28.96 3.05 -16.48
N ALA A 390 -29.49 2.52 -15.37
CA ALA A 390 -29.56 1.08 -15.15
C ALA A 390 -30.39 0.32 -16.21
N ASP A 391 -31.36 1.00 -16.84
CA ASP A 391 -32.24 0.41 -17.88
C ASP A 391 -31.58 0.37 -19.27
N ALA A 392 -30.56 1.20 -19.52
CA ALA A 392 -29.81 1.25 -20.76
C ALA A 392 -28.29 1.25 -20.49
N PRO A 393 -27.74 0.17 -19.90
CA PRO A 393 -26.36 0.14 -19.42
C PRO A 393 -25.37 -0.26 -20.54
N PHE A 394 -25.47 0.38 -21.71
CA PHE A 394 -24.62 0.09 -22.86
C PHE A 394 -24.27 1.33 -23.69
N PHE A 395 -23.15 1.26 -24.40
CA PHE A 395 -22.64 2.29 -25.29
C PHE A 395 -22.13 1.66 -26.58
N ASP A 396 -22.63 2.12 -27.74
CA ASP A 396 -22.18 1.68 -29.05
C ASP A 396 -21.10 2.63 -29.57
N LEU A 397 -19.84 2.18 -29.55
CA LEU A 397 -18.68 2.96 -29.96
C LEU A 397 -18.47 2.91 -31.48
N LEU A 398 -18.29 4.07 -32.09
CA LEU A 398 -17.92 4.27 -33.49
C LEU A 398 -16.56 4.97 -33.63
N PRO A 399 -15.90 4.88 -34.80
CA PRO A 399 -14.66 5.63 -35.05
C PRO A 399 -14.78 7.15 -34.81
N ALA A 400 -15.96 7.74 -35.04
CA ALA A 400 -16.20 9.16 -34.85
C ALA A 400 -16.15 9.62 -33.37
N ASP A 401 -16.34 8.71 -32.41
CA ASP A 401 -16.31 9.02 -30.98
C ASP A 401 -14.90 9.31 -30.46
N PHE A 402 -13.87 8.93 -31.24
CA PHE A 402 -12.46 9.24 -30.99
C PHE A 402 -12.09 10.72 -31.28
N ALA A 403 -13.05 11.64 -31.13
CA ALA A 403 -12.82 13.07 -31.34
C ALA A 403 -11.78 13.65 -30.35
N ALA A 404 -11.75 13.12 -29.13
CA ALA A 404 -10.84 13.56 -28.06
C ALA A 404 -9.49 12.83 -28.05
N MET A 405 -9.30 11.79 -28.87
CA MET A 405 -8.10 10.93 -28.85
C MET A 405 -7.95 10.18 -30.17
N ARG A 406 -6.76 10.15 -30.79
CA ARG A 406 -6.56 9.47 -32.08
C ARG A 406 -6.79 7.95 -31.99
N LEU A 407 -7.69 7.41 -32.82
CA LEU A 407 -7.86 5.97 -33.03
C LEU A 407 -6.62 5.36 -33.73
N ARG A 408 -6.10 4.27 -33.16
CA ARG A 408 -5.01 3.43 -33.67
C ARG A 408 -5.55 1.99 -33.82
N TYR A 409 -5.41 1.42 -35.01
CA TYR A 409 -5.70 0.00 -35.23
C TYR A 409 -4.51 -0.86 -34.78
N ASP A 410 -4.79 -2.10 -34.42
CA ASP A 410 -3.85 -3.09 -33.87
C ASP A 410 -3.12 -2.55 -32.61
N HIS A 411 -3.83 -1.71 -31.87
CA HIS A 411 -3.38 -1.06 -30.65
C HIS A 411 -4.27 -1.45 -29.46
N PRO A 412 -3.72 -1.88 -28.31
CA PRO A 412 -4.51 -2.21 -27.14
C PRO A 412 -4.99 -0.96 -26.39
N TYR A 413 -6.30 -0.85 -26.21
CA TYR A 413 -6.96 0.12 -25.33
C TYR A 413 -7.47 -0.57 -24.07
N ARG A 414 -7.75 0.23 -23.04
CA ARG A 414 -8.41 -0.25 -21.81
C ARG A 414 -9.76 0.42 -21.65
N TRP A 415 -10.74 -0.33 -21.18
CA TRP A 415 -12.05 0.22 -20.85
C TRP A 415 -12.51 -0.19 -19.46
N TYR A 416 -13.28 0.70 -18.84
CA TYR A 416 -13.77 0.58 -17.48
C TYR A 416 -15.09 1.36 -17.34
N ALA A 417 -15.70 1.28 -16.15
CA ALA A 417 -16.94 2.01 -15.87
C ALA A 417 -16.79 2.94 -14.67
N ILE A 418 -17.42 4.10 -14.76
CA ILE A 418 -17.58 5.08 -13.69
C ILE A 418 -19.02 4.98 -13.19
N VAL A 419 -19.18 4.95 -11.87
CA VAL A 419 -20.46 5.10 -11.19
C VAL A 419 -20.51 6.50 -10.61
N HIS A 420 -21.62 7.22 -10.80
CA HIS A 420 -21.88 8.54 -10.24
C HIS A 420 -23.02 8.47 -9.23
N ASP A 421 -22.84 9.20 -8.14
CA ASP A 421 -23.71 9.21 -6.97
C ASP A 421 -24.10 10.67 -6.63
N ASP A 422 -25.34 10.88 -6.16
CA ASP A 422 -25.90 12.20 -5.88
C ASP A 422 -25.45 12.80 -4.54
N ARG A 423 -24.71 12.05 -3.72
CA ARG A 423 -24.20 12.47 -2.40
C ARG A 423 -22.95 13.37 -2.45
N GLY A 424 -22.52 13.75 -3.65
CA GLY A 424 -21.42 14.70 -3.88
C GLY A 424 -21.86 16.17 -3.94
N THR A 425 -20.97 17.03 -4.44
CA THR A 425 -21.30 18.42 -4.83
C THR A 425 -20.85 18.68 -6.27
N ASP A 426 -21.30 19.78 -6.88
CA ASP A 426 -20.86 20.15 -8.24
C ASP A 426 -19.33 20.28 -8.36
N SER A 427 -18.66 20.74 -7.30
CA SER A 427 -17.20 20.89 -7.26
C SER A 427 -16.44 19.63 -6.84
N LEU A 428 -17.11 18.71 -6.15
CA LEU A 428 -16.56 17.46 -5.62
C LEU A 428 -17.62 16.37 -5.81
N PRO A 429 -17.82 15.88 -7.05
CA PRO A 429 -18.83 14.86 -7.31
C PRO A 429 -18.50 13.58 -6.56
N ALA A 430 -19.54 12.82 -6.20
CA ALA A 430 -19.38 11.48 -5.68
C ALA A 430 -19.34 10.50 -6.85
N TYR A 431 -18.29 9.69 -6.92
CA TYR A 431 -18.07 8.76 -8.01
C TYR A 431 -17.21 7.58 -7.59
N GLY A 432 -17.31 6.47 -8.30
CA GLY A 432 -16.47 5.30 -8.11
C GLY A 432 -16.06 4.65 -9.42
N TYR A 433 -14.91 3.98 -9.43
CA TYR A 433 -14.42 3.25 -10.60
C TYR A 433 -14.65 1.75 -10.43
N SER A 434 -15.03 1.08 -11.52
CA SER A 434 -15.09 -0.37 -11.58
C SER A 434 -13.78 -0.99 -11.10
N PHE A 435 -13.86 -2.09 -10.36
CA PHE A 435 -12.66 -2.83 -9.97
C PHE A 435 -11.90 -3.35 -11.19
N ALA A 436 -12.61 -3.88 -12.17
CA ALA A 436 -12.02 -4.44 -13.36
C ALA A 436 -11.84 -3.39 -14.46
N GLU A 437 -10.79 -3.56 -15.26
CA GLU A 437 -10.64 -2.98 -16.60
C GLU A 437 -10.54 -4.14 -17.59
N HIS A 438 -11.08 -3.97 -18.80
CA HIS A 438 -10.93 -4.96 -19.86
C HIS A 438 -10.06 -4.37 -20.98
N THR A 439 -9.11 -5.17 -21.48
CA THR A 439 -8.33 -4.78 -22.67
C THR A 439 -9.10 -5.08 -23.94
N ILE A 440 -9.00 -4.20 -24.94
CA ILE A 440 -9.59 -4.37 -26.25
C ILE A 440 -8.64 -3.88 -27.35
N THR A 441 -8.59 -4.58 -28.48
CA THR A 441 -7.81 -4.17 -29.67
C THR A 441 -8.74 -4.06 -30.87
N PHE A 442 -8.70 -2.92 -31.55
CA PHE A 442 -9.45 -2.70 -32.78
C PHE A 442 -8.63 -3.10 -33.99
N ILE A 443 -9.18 -3.93 -34.88
CA ILE A 443 -8.48 -4.43 -36.06
C ILE A 443 -9.18 -4.03 -37.36
N GLN A 444 -8.41 -3.90 -38.43
CA GLN A 444 -8.92 -3.91 -39.81
C GLN A 444 -8.92 -5.40 -40.28
N ALA A 445 -9.97 -5.86 -40.97
CA ALA A 445 -10.27 -7.30 -41.17
C ALA A 445 -9.07 -8.22 -41.56
N PRO A 446 -9.07 -9.52 -41.15
CA PRO A 446 -7.86 -10.37 -41.14
C PRO A 446 -7.56 -11.14 -42.44
N SER A 447 -6.31 -11.60 -42.57
CA SER A 447 -5.85 -12.81 -43.29
C SER A 447 -4.57 -13.30 -42.57
N PHE A 448 -4.32 -14.59 -42.26
CA PHE A 448 -4.35 -15.82 -43.06
C PHE A 448 -4.47 -17.08 -42.16
N PRO A 449 -4.80 -18.27 -42.73
CA PRO A 449 -4.62 -19.56 -42.07
C PRO A 449 -3.21 -20.15 -42.35
N VAL A 450 -2.65 -20.92 -41.40
CA VAL A 450 -1.45 -21.75 -41.60
C VAL A 450 -1.73 -23.22 -41.27
N GLN A 451 -1.07 -24.11 -42.02
CA GLN A 451 -1.23 -25.58 -42.01
C GLN A 451 -0.51 -26.26 -40.84
N PRO A 452 -0.99 -27.44 -40.40
CA PRO A 452 -0.32 -28.24 -39.38
C PRO A 452 1.06 -28.75 -39.83
N SER A 453 2.03 -28.76 -38.91
CA SER A 453 3.36 -29.36 -39.09
C SER A 453 3.36 -30.85 -38.71
N ASP A 454 4.22 -31.65 -39.36
CA ASP A 454 4.51 -33.04 -39.02
C ASP A 454 5.71 -33.12 -38.05
N ASP A 455 5.69 -34.06 -37.09
CA ASP A 455 6.76 -34.28 -36.10
C ASP A 455 7.95 -35.08 -36.69
N GLU A 456 9.16 -34.54 -36.57
CA GLU A 456 10.41 -35.18 -36.98
C GLU A 456 11.26 -35.69 -35.79
N GLY A 457 10.73 -35.57 -34.55
CA GLY A 457 11.39 -35.98 -33.31
C GLY A 457 12.53 -35.06 -32.87
N VAL A 458 13.22 -35.41 -31.79
CA VAL A 458 14.32 -34.59 -31.24
C VAL A 458 15.67 -35.07 -31.80
N PRO A 459 16.66 -34.18 -32.11
CA PRO A 459 17.98 -34.60 -32.58
C PRO A 459 18.67 -35.62 -31.67
N VAL A 460 19.62 -36.40 -32.22
CA VAL A 460 20.42 -37.34 -31.40
C VAL A 460 21.57 -36.60 -30.72
N GLY A 461 21.83 -36.93 -29.45
CA GLY A 461 22.93 -36.39 -28.65
C GLY A 461 24.33 -36.61 -29.22
N ALA A 462 25.30 -35.88 -28.68
CA ALA A 462 26.72 -35.96 -29.06
C ALA A 462 27.63 -36.27 -27.86
N GLU A 463 28.89 -36.63 -28.11
CA GLU A 463 29.89 -36.87 -27.06
C GLU A 463 30.13 -35.62 -26.17
N ARG A 464 30.82 -35.78 -25.03
CA ARG A 464 30.98 -34.69 -24.04
C ARG A 464 31.67 -33.43 -24.63
N ALA A 465 31.18 -32.24 -24.28
CA ALA A 465 31.73 -30.93 -24.66
C ALA A 465 32.35 -30.16 -23.46
N ASP A 466 33.07 -29.07 -23.72
CA ASP A 466 33.50 -28.15 -22.66
C ASP A 466 32.32 -27.32 -22.17
N TRP A 467 31.59 -26.73 -23.13
CA TRP A 467 30.35 -25.99 -22.91
C TRP A 467 29.21 -26.59 -23.73
N THR A 468 28.02 -26.64 -23.14
CA THR A 468 26.76 -26.75 -23.88
C THR A 468 25.97 -25.47 -23.67
N VAL A 469 25.57 -24.82 -24.76
CA VAL A 469 24.73 -23.62 -24.77
C VAL A 469 23.34 -24.03 -25.24
N LEU A 470 22.38 -24.01 -24.32
CA LEU A 470 20.97 -24.23 -24.59
C LEU A 470 20.32 -22.88 -24.89
N ILE A 471 19.60 -22.74 -25.99
CA ILE A 471 18.96 -21.47 -26.40
C ILE A 471 17.47 -21.73 -26.61
N TYR A 472 16.63 -21.24 -25.70
CA TYR A 472 15.18 -21.37 -25.76
C TYR A 472 14.56 -20.06 -26.24
N VAL A 473 13.93 -20.08 -27.42
CA VAL A 473 13.32 -18.92 -28.05
C VAL A 473 11.80 -19.05 -28.08
N ALA A 474 11.12 -18.28 -27.23
CA ALA A 474 9.67 -18.14 -27.20
C ALA A 474 9.26 -16.91 -28.02
N ALA A 475 9.04 -17.11 -29.32
CA ALA A 475 8.81 -16.05 -30.29
C ALA A 475 7.48 -16.19 -31.05
N ASP A 476 6.53 -17.00 -30.57
CA ASP A 476 5.13 -16.92 -31.02
C ASP A 476 4.44 -15.65 -30.49
N ASN A 477 4.94 -14.51 -30.95
CA ASN A 477 4.55 -13.16 -30.58
C ASN A 477 5.20 -12.17 -31.56
N ALA A 478 5.21 -10.88 -31.20
CA ALA A 478 5.86 -9.84 -32.02
C ALA A 478 7.33 -10.12 -32.38
N LEU A 479 8.05 -10.92 -31.57
CA LEU A 479 9.45 -11.28 -31.85
C LEU A 479 9.64 -12.21 -33.04
N GLY A 480 8.65 -13.07 -33.34
CA GLY A 480 8.70 -14.01 -34.46
C GLY A 480 7.94 -13.56 -35.69
N ASP A 481 7.15 -12.50 -35.59
CA ASP A 481 6.31 -12.00 -36.68
C ASP A 481 7.11 -11.12 -37.65
N GLN A 482 7.24 -11.56 -38.91
CA GLN A 482 7.95 -10.84 -39.96
C GLN A 482 7.26 -9.53 -40.38
N ALA A 483 5.95 -9.40 -40.16
CA ALA A 483 5.23 -8.15 -40.40
C ALA A 483 5.48 -7.13 -39.29
N ARG A 484 5.82 -7.60 -38.09
CA ARG A 484 6.08 -6.75 -36.92
C ARG A 484 7.57 -6.50 -36.68
N MET A 485 8.48 -7.37 -37.12
CA MET A 485 9.93 -7.26 -36.86
C MET A 485 10.78 -7.41 -38.12
N SER A 486 11.79 -6.57 -38.34
CA SER A 486 12.81 -6.78 -39.40
C SER A 486 13.68 -7.99 -39.10
N ALA A 487 14.12 -8.60 -40.20
CA ALA A 487 14.97 -9.77 -40.25
C ALA A 487 16.17 -9.72 -39.29
N VAL A 488 16.89 -8.59 -39.17
CA VAL A 488 18.13 -8.53 -38.36
C VAL A 488 17.92 -8.55 -36.85
N ALA A 489 16.72 -8.23 -36.37
CA ALA A 489 16.39 -8.32 -34.95
C ALA A 489 15.71 -9.66 -34.59
N GLN A 490 15.18 -10.37 -35.59
CA GLN A 490 14.51 -11.64 -35.36
C GLN A 490 15.49 -12.65 -34.71
N PRO A 491 15.06 -13.42 -33.71
CA PRO A 491 15.89 -14.46 -33.11
C PRO A 491 16.47 -15.44 -34.15
N ALA A 492 15.71 -15.77 -35.20
CA ALA A 492 16.13 -16.66 -36.27
C ALA A 492 17.46 -16.24 -36.92
N PHE A 493 17.68 -14.93 -37.13
CA PHE A 493 18.92 -14.40 -37.71
C PHE A 493 20.15 -14.68 -36.83
N GLU A 494 20.02 -14.57 -35.50
CA GLU A 494 21.12 -14.92 -34.59
C GLU A 494 21.38 -16.43 -34.57
N LEU A 495 20.33 -17.26 -34.60
CA LEU A 495 20.48 -18.72 -34.62
C LEU A 495 21.21 -19.20 -35.88
N GLU A 496 20.89 -18.64 -37.05
CA GLU A 496 21.60 -18.91 -38.30
C GLU A 496 23.07 -18.51 -38.20
N ARG A 497 23.35 -17.32 -37.67
CA ARG A 497 24.72 -16.85 -37.49
C ARG A 497 25.53 -17.72 -36.53
N LEU A 498 24.90 -18.23 -35.47
CA LEU A 498 25.54 -19.16 -34.54
C LEU A 498 25.86 -20.51 -35.20
N ALA A 499 24.97 -21.01 -36.07
CA ALA A 499 25.21 -22.24 -36.81
C ALA A 499 26.44 -22.12 -37.73
N GLU A 500 26.60 -21.00 -38.43
CA GLU A 500 27.77 -20.71 -39.28
C GLU A 500 29.09 -20.68 -38.50
N LEU A 501 29.05 -20.23 -37.24
CA LEU A 501 30.24 -20.08 -36.39
C LEU A 501 30.61 -21.35 -35.64
N ALA A 502 29.71 -22.33 -35.52
CA ALA A 502 29.93 -23.52 -34.70
C ALA A 502 31.18 -24.33 -35.10
N ALA A 503 31.53 -24.36 -36.39
CA ALA A 503 32.73 -25.01 -36.91
C ALA A 503 34.03 -24.43 -36.32
N GLN A 504 34.03 -23.16 -35.89
CA GLN A 504 35.18 -22.48 -35.29
C GLN A 504 35.35 -22.82 -33.79
N TYR A 505 34.32 -23.40 -33.17
CA TYR A 505 34.29 -23.71 -31.74
C TYR A 505 33.88 -25.17 -31.48
N PRO A 506 34.68 -26.15 -31.92
CA PRO A 506 34.31 -27.58 -31.88
C PRO A 506 34.14 -28.16 -30.45
N THR A 507 34.60 -27.45 -29.43
CA THR A 507 34.44 -27.81 -28.01
C THR A 507 33.13 -27.28 -27.40
N ILE A 508 32.32 -26.54 -28.16
CA ILE A 508 31.01 -26.05 -27.76
C ILE A 508 29.92 -26.84 -28.51
N SER A 509 28.92 -27.32 -27.78
CA SER A 509 27.64 -27.78 -28.34
C SER A 509 26.61 -26.67 -28.23
N LEU A 510 25.92 -26.36 -29.33
CA LEU A 510 24.76 -25.45 -29.32
C LEU A 510 23.49 -26.27 -29.52
N VAL A 511 22.50 -26.07 -28.67
CA VAL A 511 21.19 -26.72 -28.77
C VAL A 511 20.13 -25.63 -28.71
N THR A 512 19.27 -25.56 -29.72
CA THR A 512 18.28 -24.48 -29.84
C THR A 512 16.87 -25.04 -29.87
N PHE A 513 15.94 -24.34 -29.25
CA PHE A 513 14.50 -24.50 -29.42
C PHE A 513 13.96 -23.17 -29.94
N TYR A 514 13.19 -23.21 -31.03
CA TYR A 514 12.59 -22.05 -31.67
C TYR A 514 11.12 -22.28 -31.94
N ASP A 515 10.29 -21.42 -31.36
CA ASP A 515 8.86 -21.33 -31.61
C ASP A 515 8.55 -19.96 -32.21
N GLY A 516 8.05 -19.93 -33.45
CA GLY A 516 7.87 -18.73 -34.26
C GLY A 516 6.41 -18.26 -34.30
N TYR A 517 6.14 -17.13 -34.95
CA TYR A 517 4.79 -16.55 -34.96
C TYR A 517 3.75 -17.40 -35.70
N GLY A 518 2.63 -17.66 -35.01
CA GLY A 518 1.49 -18.46 -35.45
C GLY A 518 1.80 -19.95 -35.51
N ASN A 519 0.77 -20.73 -35.88
CA ASN A 519 0.81 -22.20 -35.95
C ASN A 519 1.76 -22.73 -37.04
N THR A 520 3.06 -22.56 -36.88
CA THR A 520 4.11 -22.88 -37.85
C THR A 520 4.94 -24.10 -37.46
N GLY A 521 4.72 -24.64 -36.26
CA GLY A 521 5.47 -25.73 -35.65
C GLY A 521 6.76 -25.24 -34.97
N GLY A 522 7.17 -25.96 -33.93
CA GLY A 522 8.46 -25.71 -33.27
C GLY A 522 9.63 -26.30 -34.05
N ARG A 523 10.85 -25.86 -33.73
CA ARG A 523 12.10 -26.44 -34.28
C ARG A 523 13.15 -26.60 -33.19
N ILE A 524 13.73 -27.80 -33.11
CA ILE A 524 14.91 -28.08 -32.28
C ILE A 524 16.11 -28.32 -33.17
N CYS A 525 17.23 -27.65 -32.92
CA CYS A 525 18.49 -27.90 -33.61
C CYS A 525 19.61 -28.26 -32.62
N ALA A 526 20.43 -29.23 -32.99
CA ALA A 526 21.69 -29.55 -32.33
C ALA A 526 22.85 -29.28 -33.28
N ILE A 527 23.82 -28.48 -32.83
CA ILE A 527 24.92 -28.00 -33.67
C ILE A 527 26.25 -28.20 -32.93
N ARG A 528 27.21 -28.85 -33.59
CA ARG A 528 28.59 -28.95 -33.11
C ARG A 528 29.56 -29.13 -34.27
N ALA A 529 30.62 -28.33 -34.27
CA ALA A 529 31.57 -28.28 -35.37
C ALA A 529 30.86 -28.09 -36.73
N ASP A 530 31.01 -29.03 -37.66
CA ASP A 530 30.35 -29.05 -38.96
C ASP A 530 29.01 -29.83 -38.98
N ARG A 531 28.60 -30.42 -37.85
CA ARG A 531 27.37 -31.20 -37.75
C ARG A 531 26.21 -30.31 -37.29
N VAL A 532 25.17 -30.24 -38.13
CA VAL A 532 23.90 -29.55 -37.86
C VAL A 532 22.77 -30.56 -38.03
N ASP A 533 22.02 -30.84 -36.97
CA ASP A 533 20.80 -31.67 -37.01
C ASP A 533 19.62 -30.85 -36.50
N CYS A 534 18.72 -30.46 -37.39
CA CYS A 534 17.52 -29.68 -37.08
C CYS A 534 16.28 -30.52 -37.37
N ARG A 535 15.34 -30.56 -36.43
CA ARG A 535 14.10 -31.31 -36.53
C ARG A 535 12.90 -30.43 -36.23
N ARG A 536 11.85 -30.60 -37.04
CA ARG A 536 10.55 -29.99 -36.76
C ARG A 536 9.84 -30.69 -35.61
N GLN A 537 9.06 -29.92 -34.88
CA GLN A 537 8.18 -30.35 -33.82
C GLN A 537 6.73 -29.96 -34.18
N PRO A 538 5.73 -30.61 -33.58
CA PRO A 538 4.39 -30.06 -33.53
C PRO A 538 4.41 -28.64 -32.96
N GLU A 539 3.33 -27.88 -33.20
CA GLU A 539 3.13 -26.58 -32.56
C GLU A 539 3.26 -26.72 -31.03
N PRO A 540 4.32 -26.18 -30.42
CA PRO A 540 4.46 -26.19 -28.98
C PRO A 540 3.65 -25.05 -28.39
N ASN A 541 3.44 -25.09 -27.08
CA ASN A 541 3.17 -23.86 -26.33
C ASN A 541 4.49 -23.46 -25.67
N SER A 542 5.12 -22.37 -26.13
CA SER A 542 6.40 -21.92 -25.59
C SER A 542 6.29 -21.25 -24.21
N ALA A 543 5.07 -20.89 -23.80
CA ALA A 543 4.72 -20.46 -22.44
C ALA A 543 4.43 -21.63 -21.46
N ASP A 544 4.36 -22.89 -21.93
CA ASP A 544 4.14 -24.05 -21.05
C ASP A 544 5.44 -24.43 -20.29
N PRO A 545 5.43 -24.44 -18.95
CA PRO A 545 6.57 -24.88 -18.14
C PRO A 545 7.08 -26.28 -18.51
N ALA A 546 6.20 -27.18 -18.98
CA ALA A 546 6.58 -28.52 -19.40
C ALA A 546 7.42 -28.53 -20.68
N THR A 547 7.16 -27.62 -21.62
CA THR A 547 7.95 -27.45 -22.85
C THR A 547 9.39 -27.07 -22.50
N LEU A 548 9.57 -26.04 -21.66
CA LEU A 548 10.89 -25.61 -21.21
C LEU A 548 11.62 -26.71 -20.43
N ARG A 549 10.94 -27.34 -19.47
CA ARG A 549 11.52 -28.44 -18.68
C ARG A 549 12.04 -29.56 -19.59
N THR A 550 11.23 -29.97 -20.57
CA THR A 550 11.58 -31.05 -21.50
C THR A 550 12.80 -30.68 -22.34
N PHE A 551 12.84 -29.46 -22.88
CA PHE A 551 13.98 -28.97 -23.63
C PHE A 551 15.28 -28.95 -22.80
N VAL A 552 15.22 -28.45 -21.56
CA VAL A 552 16.40 -28.38 -20.69
C VAL A 552 16.86 -29.76 -20.23
N GLU A 553 15.93 -30.66 -19.86
CA GLU A 553 16.25 -32.05 -19.53
C GLU A 553 16.95 -32.75 -20.69
N TYR A 554 16.40 -32.59 -21.90
CA TYR A 554 16.97 -33.14 -23.13
C TYR A 554 18.39 -32.59 -23.35
N GLY A 555 18.57 -31.27 -23.31
CA GLY A 555 19.87 -30.63 -23.50
C GLY A 555 20.93 -31.10 -22.51
N LEU A 556 20.55 -31.25 -21.23
CA LEU A 556 21.48 -31.69 -20.17
C LEU A 556 21.84 -33.18 -20.28
N ARG A 557 20.93 -34.04 -20.76
CA ARG A 557 21.13 -35.50 -20.89
C ARG A 557 21.89 -35.85 -22.17
N GLU A 558 21.42 -35.33 -23.30
CA GLU A 558 21.90 -35.74 -24.64
C GLU A 558 23.14 -34.96 -25.08
N PHE A 559 23.41 -33.79 -24.47
CA PHE A 559 24.61 -32.99 -24.72
C PHE A 559 25.36 -32.73 -23.41
N PRO A 560 25.97 -33.76 -22.80
CA PRO A 560 26.71 -33.58 -21.57
C PRO A 560 27.93 -32.69 -21.80
N ALA A 561 28.19 -31.77 -20.87
CA ALA A 561 29.36 -30.89 -20.91
C ALA A 561 29.92 -30.62 -19.52
N SER A 562 31.15 -30.08 -19.46
CA SER A 562 31.75 -29.60 -18.20
C SER A 562 30.99 -28.40 -17.65
N ARG A 563 30.49 -27.53 -18.53
CA ARG A 563 29.70 -26.34 -18.20
C ARG A 563 28.45 -26.23 -19.06
N THR A 564 27.39 -25.63 -18.52
CA THR A 564 26.13 -25.39 -19.22
C THR A 564 25.73 -23.93 -19.11
N MET A 565 25.42 -23.34 -20.26
CA MET A 565 24.77 -22.03 -20.35
C MET A 565 23.34 -22.24 -20.86
N LEU A 566 22.36 -21.61 -20.22
CA LEU A 566 20.99 -21.51 -20.74
C LEU A 566 20.72 -20.06 -21.14
N VAL A 567 20.25 -19.85 -22.36
CA VAL A 567 19.81 -18.56 -22.88
C VAL A 567 18.30 -18.61 -23.06
N LEU A 568 17.60 -17.69 -22.40
CA LEU A 568 16.15 -17.54 -22.51
C LEU A 568 15.84 -16.26 -23.31
N VAL A 569 15.18 -16.42 -24.45
CA VAL A 569 14.84 -15.34 -25.37
C VAL A 569 13.33 -15.25 -25.49
N GLY A 570 12.76 -14.08 -25.19
CA GLY A 570 11.31 -13.87 -25.24
C GLY A 570 10.90 -12.57 -24.55
N PRO A 571 9.62 -12.17 -24.67
CA PRO A 571 9.07 -11.13 -23.82
C PRO A 571 9.06 -11.58 -22.37
N ALA A 572 9.25 -10.64 -21.44
CA ALA A 572 9.15 -10.94 -20.02
C ALA A 572 8.75 -9.71 -19.22
N HIS A 573 8.11 -9.97 -18.09
CA HIS A 573 7.81 -8.97 -17.09
C HIS A 573 7.70 -9.66 -15.70
N PRO A 574 8.25 -9.09 -14.61
CA PRO A 574 8.25 -9.72 -13.29
C PRO A 574 6.86 -10.13 -12.79
N ALA A 575 5.85 -9.33 -13.13
CA ALA A 575 4.44 -9.58 -12.79
C ALA A 575 3.67 -10.46 -13.79
N LEU A 576 4.12 -10.58 -15.05
CA LEU A 576 3.32 -11.17 -16.14
C LEU A 576 3.91 -12.47 -16.69
N GLY A 577 5.14 -12.81 -16.30
CA GLY A 577 5.81 -14.03 -16.73
C GLY A 577 6.77 -13.83 -17.90
N PHE A 578 7.14 -14.93 -18.54
CA PHE A 578 8.12 -15.06 -19.62
C PHE A 578 7.50 -15.79 -20.82
N GLY A 579 7.94 -15.44 -22.03
CA GLY A 579 7.75 -16.22 -23.24
C GLY A 579 6.30 -16.26 -23.69
N ASN A 580 5.70 -15.10 -23.94
CA ASN A 580 4.31 -15.01 -24.36
C ASN A 580 4.06 -15.79 -25.68
N ASP A 581 2.94 -16.51 -25.73
CA ASP A 581 2.53 -17.37 -26.84
C ASP A 581 1.13 -16.94 -27.31
N GLU A 582 1.06 -16.29 -28.49
CA GLU A 582 -0.15 -15.66 -29.03
C GLU A 582 -1.13 -16.69 -29.64
N ALA A 583 -0.68 -17.88 -30.02
CA ALA A 583 -1.54 -18.99 -30.44
C ALA A 583 -2.25 -19.68 -29.25
N SER A 584 -1.74 -19.52 -28.03
CA SER A 584 -2.26 -20.15 -26.81
C SER A 584 -3.26 -19.30 -26.04
N ILE A 585 -4.55 -19.67 -26.09
CA ILE A 585 -5.65 -18.90 -25.47
C ILE A 585 -5.67 -18.98 -23.92
N ASN A 586 -5.29 -20.11 -23.34
CA ASN A 586 -5.54 -20.38 -21.91
C ASN A 586 -4.38 -20.02 -20.97
N ASN A 587 -3.14 -20.04 -21.45
CA ASN A 587 -1.98 -19.65 -20.65
C ASN A 587 -0.95 -19.00 -21.58
N PRO A 588 -1.13 -17.70 -21.86
CA PRO A 588 -0.34 -17.05 -22.88
C PRO A 588 1.06 -16.68 -22.37
N ALA A 589 1.45 -16.90 -21.10
CA ALA A 589 2.82 -16.65 -20.63
C ALA A 589 3.20 -17.51 -19.40
N MET A 590 4.47 -17.90 -19.29
CA MET A 590 4.99 -18.70 -18.18
C MET A 590 5.25 -17.84 -16.93
N SER A 591 4.62 -18.12 -15.79
CA SER A 591 4.93 -17.36 -14.57
C SER A 591 6.41 -17.51 -14.16
N ILE A 592 6.98 -16.50 -13.48
CA ILE A 592 8.38 -16.58 -13.01
C ILE A 592 8.59 -17.75 -12.02
N ALA A 593 7.57 -18.07 -11.23
CA ALA A 593 7.60 -19.21 -10.32
C ALA A 593 7.64 -20.54 -11.09
N ASP A 594 6.81 -20.69 -12.12
CA ASP A 594 6.79 -21.90 -12.95
C ASP A 594 8.07 -22.05 -13.78
N LEU A 595 8.65 -20.94 -14.25
CA LEU A 595 9.97 -20.92 -14.88
C LEU A 595 11.03 -21.52 -13.94
N GLY A 596 11.09 -21.04 -12.68
CA GLY A 596 12.00 -21.59 -11.67
C GLY A 596 11.74 -23.07 -11.37
N ALA A 597 10.47 -23.45 -11.21
CA ALA A 597 10.08 -24.84 -10.94
C ALA A 597 10.44 -25.80 -12.08
N ALA A 598 10.21 -25.38 -13.34
CA ALA A 598 10.56 -26.15 -14.53
C ALA A 598 12.08 -26.42 -14.60
N LEU A 599 12.89 -25.40 -14.36
CA LEU A 599 14.36 -25.51 -14.37
C LEU A 599 14.88 -26.31 -13.18
N ALA A 600 14.31 -26.15 -11.99
CA ALA A 600 14.67 -26.94 -10.81
C ALA A 600 14.35 -28.42 -10.99
N ALA A 601 13.18 -28.73 -11.57
CA ALA A 601 12.79 -30.08 -11.92
C ALA A 601 13.75 -30.68 -12.96
N ALA A 602 14.05 -29.93 -14.04
CA ALA A 602 14.94 -30.40 -15.09
C ALA A 602 16.35 -30.72 -14.55
N THR A 603 16.94 -29.80 -13.80
CA THR A 603 18.30 -29.96 -13.27
C THR A 603 18.40 -31.07 -12.22
N THR A 604 17.35 -31.25 -11.41
CA THR A 604 17.24 -32.34 -10.43
C THR A 604 17.08 -33.70 -11.10
N ASN A 605 16.22 -33.80 -12.13
CA ASN A 605 15.97 -35.02 -12.89
C ASN A 605 17.20 -35.52 -13.66
N VAL A 606 18.14 -34.63 -13.97
CA VAL A 606 19.41 -34.97 -14.63
C VAL A 606 20.58 -35.06 -13.64
N GLY A 607 20.43 -34.49 -12.44
CA GLY A 607 21.51 -34.39 -11.46
C GLY A 607 22.61 -33.40 -11.85
N LYS A 608 22.26 -32.35 -12.61
CA LYS A 608 23.19 -31.34 -13.11
C LYS A 608 22.56 -29.95 -13.11
N ARG A 609 23.19 -29.01 -12.40
CA ARG A 609 22.82 -27.59 -12.38
C ARG A 609 23.32 -26.87 -13.63
N ILE A 610 22.71 -25.72 -13.91
CA ILE A 610 23.11 -24.79 -14.97
C ILE A 610 24.16 -23.82 -14.41
N ASP A 611 25.33 -23.72 -15.03
CA ASP A 611 26.38 -22.85 -14.53
C ASP A 611 26.06 -21.35 -14.76
N LEU A 612 25.35 -21.02 -15.84
CA LEU A 612 25.00 -19.64 -16.19
C LEU A 612 23.67 -19.56 -16.95
N VAL A 613 22.76 -18.69 -16.51
CA VAL A 613 21.56 -18.30 -17.24
C VAL A 613 21.74 -16.90 -17.82
N LEU A 614 21.51 -16.72 -19.12
CA LEU A 614 21.44 -15.43 -19.80
C LEU A 614 19.99 -15.12 -20.17
N MET A 615 19.43 -14.05 -19.61
CA MET A 615 18.11 -13.55 -19.99
C MET A 615 18.26 -12.53 -21.11
N GLN A 616 17.80 -12.89 -22.31
CA GLN A 616 17.49 -11.93 -23.36
C GLN A 616 16.00 -11.57 -23.30
N ALA A 617 15.58 -11.15 -22.11
CA ALA A 617 14.19 -10.87 -21.77
C ALA A 617 14.14 -9.72 -20.74
N PRO A 618 13.36 -8.65 -20.95
CA PRO A 618 13.32 -7.46 -20.09
C PRO A 618 12.94 -7.74 -18.65
N LEU A 619 13.36 -6.83 -17.77
CA LEU A 619 12.88 -6.71 -16.39
C LEU A 619 13.09 -7.98 -15.56
N THR A 620 13.97 -8.89 -16.00
CA THR A 620 14.27 -10.16 -15.34
C THR A 620 15.46 -10.06 -14.38
N GLY A 621 16.14 -8.92 -14.35
CA GLY A 621 17.14 -8.55 -13.34
C GLY A 621 16.50 -8.09 -12.02
N ASN A 622 15.66 -8.93 -11.42
CA ASN A 622 14.93 -8.66 -10.19
C ASN A 622 15.07 -9.81 -9.18
N LEU A 623 14.72 -9.57 -7.92
CA LEU A 623 14.90 -10.54 -6.84
C LEU A 623 14.00 -11.79 -6.99
N ASN A 624 12.78 -11.66 -7.50
CA ASN A 624 11.88 -12.80 -7.72
C ASN A 624 12.49 -13.79 -8.73
N THR A 625 13.01 -13.29 -9.84
CA THR A 625 13.68 -14.12 -10.85
C THR A 625 14.96 -14.74 -10.28
N ALA A 626 15.77 -13.99 -9.54
CA ALA A 626 16.97 -14.53 -8.90
C ALA A 626 16.64 -15.69 -7.92
N LEU A 627 15.66 -15.50 -7.05
CA LEU A 627 15.20 -16.53 -6.10
C LEU A 627 14.62 -17.75 -6.83
N ALA A 628 13.81 -17.54 -7.86
CA ALA A 628 13.20 -18.63 -8.64
C ALA A 628 14.24 -19.50 -9.36
N LEU A 629 15.34 -18.90 -9.84
CA LEU A 629 16.38 -19.60 -10.58
C LEU A 629 17.50 -20.18 -9.69
N ALA A 630 17.70 -19.68 -8.47
CA ALA A 630 18.76 -20.12 -7.56
C ALA A 630 18.81 -21.65 -7.28
N PRO A 631 17.67 -22.39 -7.23
CA PRO A 631 17.70 -23.84 -7.09
C PRO A 631 18.30 -24.58 -8.30
N ALA A 632 18.27 -23.99 -9.50
CA ALA A 632 18.66 -24.63 -10.75
C ALA A 632 19.98 -24.11 -11.33
N ALA A 633 20.37 -22.87 -11.01
CA ALA A 633 21.49 -22.19 -11.63
C ALA A 633 22.42 -21.46 -10.65
N ASP A 634 23.68 -21.26 -11.06
CA ASP A 634 24.70 -20.63 -10.21
C ASP A 634 24.84 -19.12 -10.46
N TYR A 635 24.80 -18.69 -11.73
CA TYR A 635 24.87 -17.28 -12.12
C TYR A 635 23.72 -16.90 -13.05
N LEU A 636 23.28 -15.65 -12.94
CA LEU A 636 22.27 -15.04 -13.80
C LEU A 636 22.83 -13.76 -14.41
N VAL A 637 22.67 -13.57 -15.72
CA VAL A 637 22.85 -12.27 -16.36
C VAL A 637 21.49 -11.85 -16.90
N ALA A 638 20.97 -10.74 -16.40
CA ALA A 638 19.61 -10.31 -16.71
C ALA A 638 19.46 -8.79 -16.71
N PRO A 639 18.60 -8.22 -17.57
CA PRO A 639 18.34 -6.79 -17.60
C PRO A 639 17.36 -6.41 -16.48
N PRO A 640 17.71 -5.47 -15.58
CA PRO A 640 16.77 -4.96 -14.57
C PRO A 640 15.70 -4.04 -15.18
N GLY A 641 15.98 -3.46 -16.34
CA GLY A 641 15.06 -2.67 -17.13
C GLY A 641 14.76 -3.33 -18.47
N GLN A 642 14.45 -2.49 -19.45
CA GLN A 642 14.28 -2.92 -20.82
C GLN A 642 15.60 -3.36 -21.51
N LEU A 643 15.49 -4.17 -22.58
CA LEU A 643 16.63 -4.70 -23.34
C LEU A 643 16.45 -4.60 -24.87
N TRP A 644 17.56 -4.30 -25.56
CA TRP A 644 17.70 -4.33 -27.01
C TRP A 644 17.97 -5.73 -27.55
N ARG A 645 17.08 -6.17 -28.44
CA ARG A 645 17.22 -7.40 -29.22
C ARG A 645 18.28 -7.25 -30.32
N THR A 646 19.54 -7.41 -29.95
CA THR A 646 20.65 -7.49 -30.90
C THR A 646 21.14 -8.93 -30.99
N ALA A 647 21.70 -9.35 -32.13
CA ALA A 647 22.52 -10.57 -32.16
C ALA A 647 23.82 -10.30 -31.38
N TRP A 648 24.04 -10.98 -30.26
CA TRP A 648 25.26 -10.82 -29.44
C TRP A 648 25.84 -12.11 -28.88
N LEU A 649 25.15 -13.24 -28.94
CA LEU A 649 25.66 -14.55 -28.51
C LEU A 649 26.89 -14.97 -29.32
N GLN A 650 27.01 -14.54 -30.57
CA GLN A 650 28.22 -14.75 -31.38
C GLN A 650 29.46 -14.09 -30.76
N ARG A 651 29.28 -13.05 -29.94
CA ARG A 651 30.37 -12.38 -29.20
C ARG A 651 30.73 -13.13 -27.92
N VAL A 652 29.83 -13.99 -27.41
CA VAL A 652 30.02 -14.81 -26.22
C VAL A 652 30.80 -16.09 -26.55
N LEU A 653 30.61 -16.71 -27.72
CA LEU A 653 31.32 -17.95 -28.08
C LEU A 653 32.86 -17.87 -27.96
N PRO A 654 33.56 -16.83 -28.47
CA PRO A 654 34.99 -16.69 -28.27
C PRO A 654 35.39 -16.62 -26.79
N ARG A 655 34.54 -16.04 -25.94
CA ARG A 655 34.80 -15.89 -24.51
C ARG A 655 34.78 -17.23 -23.77
N LEU A 656 33.96 -18.18 -24.22
CA LEU A 656 33.85 -19.51 -23.62
C LEU A 656 35.10 -20.37 -23.80
N VAL A 657 35.86 -20.14 -24.89
CA VAL A 657 37.11 -20.86 -25.20
C VAL A 657 38.38 -20.10 -24.82
N ALA A 658 38.25 -18.83 -24.41
CA ALA A 658 39.39 -18.02 -23.97
C ALA A 658 39.96 -18.48 -22.61
N SER A 659 41.14 -17.99 -22.26
CA SER A 659 41.72 -18.21 -20.92
C SER A 659 40.75 -17.74 -19.83
N GLY A 660 40.46 -18.61 -18.85
CA GLY A 660 39.43 -18.36 -17.83
C GLY A 660 37.98 -18.49 -18.32
N GLY A 661 37.74 -18.99 -19.53
CA GLY A 661 36.41 -19.31 -20.09
C GLY A 661 35.68 -20.47 -19.42
N THR A 662 36.38 -21.26 -18.62
CA THR A 662 35.79 -22.34 -17.81
C THR A 662 35.27 -21.86 -16.45
N ASN A 663 35.49 -20.59 -16.09
CA ASN A 663 34.96 -19.96 -14.88
C ASN A 663 33.64 -19.22 -15.20
N PRO A 664 32.47 -19.76 -14.82
CA PRO A 664 31.17 -19.18 -15.15
C PRO A 664 30.99 -17.75 -14.63
N ARG A 665 31.55 -17.43 -13.47
CA ARG A 665 31.53 -16.07 -12.90
C ARG A 665 32.19 -15.05 -13.82
N SER A 666 33.37 -15.39 -14.35
CA SER A 666 34.09 -14.50 -15.25
C SER A 666 33.33 -14.34 -16.57
N VAL A 667 32.75 -15.42 -17.10
CA VAL A 667 31.90 -15.36 -18.30
C VAL A 667 30.67 -14.48 -18.07
N ALA A 668 30.00 -14.59 -16.91
CA ALA A 668 28.85 -13.78 -16.55
C ALA A 668 29.18 -12.28 -16.51
N VAL A 669 30.30 -11.90 -15.87
CA VAL A 669 30.77 -10.51 -15.79
C VAL A 669 31.15 -9.98 -17.18
N ASP A 670 31.89 -10.77 -17.97
CA ASP A 670 32.35 -10.32 -19.29
C ASP A 670 31.21 -10.25 -20.32
N SER A 671 30.12 -11.00 -20.11
CA SER A 671 28.89 -10.94 -20.94
C SER A 671 28.28 -9.53 -20.95
N LEU A 672 28.47 -8.77 -19.88
CA LEU A 672 27.97 -7.40 -19.78
C LEU A 672 28.63 -6.49 -20.83
N GLU A 673 29.94 -6.59 -20.99
CA GLU A 673 30.68 -5.85 -22.03
C GLU A 673 30.37 -6.36 -23.45
N HIS A 674 30.13 -7.66 -23.62
CA HIS A 674 29.74 -8.22 -24.91
C HIS A 674 28.40 -7.68 -25.40
N TYR A 675 27.41 -7.60 -24.52
CA TYR A 675 26.12 -6.96 -24.83
C TYR A 675 26.30 -5.45 -25.08
N ALA A 676 27.03 -4.75 -24.21
CA ALA A 676 27.34 -3.33 -24.38
C ALA A 676 28.01 -3.02 -25.73
N ALA A 677 28.93 -3.87 -26.18
CA ALA A 677 29.57 -3.74 -27.48
C ALA A 677 28.60 -4.02 -28.64
N ALA A 678 27.65 -4.94 -28.47
CA ALA A 678 26.64 -5.24 -29.47
C ALA A 678 25.66 -4.07 -29.66
N VAL A 679 25.15 -3.50 -28.56
CA VAL A 679 24.23 -2.36 -28.59
C VAL A 679 24.86 -1.12 -29.24
N ARG A 680 26.18 -0.94 -29.10
CA ARG A 680 26.95 0.16 -29.69
C ARG A 680 27.42 -0.08 -31.13
N ALA A 681 27.23 -1.28 -31.68
CA ALA A 681 27.90 -1.71 -32.90
C ALA A 681 27.47 -0.93 -34.16
N ASP A 682 26.26 -0.38 -34.18
CA ASP A 682 25.73 0.42 -35.29
C ASP A 682 25.96 1.93 -35.12
N GLY A 683 26.65 2.34 -34.05
CA GLY A 683 26.95 3.75 -33.78
C GLY A 683 25.78 4.55 -33.20
N VAL A 684 24.62 3.93 -32.94
CA VAL A 684 23.47 4.58 -32.30
C VAL A 684 23.64 4.55 -30.79
N ARG A 685 23.46 5.69 -30.13
CA ARG A 685 23.46 5.75 -28.66
C ARG A 685 22.11 5.32 -28.12
N ARG A 686 22.10 4.27 -27.31
CA ARG A 686 20.88 3.70 -26.72
C ARG A 686 21.08 3.50 -25.22
N GLY A 687 20.03 3.74 -24.43
CA GLY A 687 20.01 3.41 -23.01
C GLY A 687 19.83 1.90 -22.83
N TYR A 688 20.64 1.27 -21.96
CA TYR A 688 20.49 -0.13 -21.59
C TYR A 688 21.03 -0.39 -20.18
N ALA A 689 20.54 -1.46 -19.54
CA ALA A 689 21.06 -1.96 -18.27
C ALA A 689 21.13 -3.49 -18.32
N LEU A 690 22.21 -4.08 -17.80
CA LEU A 690 22.39 -5.53 -17.73
C LEU A 690 23.22 -5.88 -16.50
N ALA A 691 22.72 -6.73 -15.61
CA ALA A 691 23.41 -7.06 -14.37
C ALA A 691 23.78 -8.55 -14.33
N ALA A 692 24.89 -8.85 -13.65
CA ALA A 692 25.32 -10.20 -13.33
C ALA A 692 25.12 -10.48 -11.83
N PHE A 693 24.40 -11.55 -11.54
CA PHE A 693 24.04 -11.98 -10.18
C PHE A 693 24.67 -13.31 -9.84
N ASP A 694 25.18 -13.40 -8.61
CA ASP A 694 25.55 -14.67 -7.97
C ASP A 694 24.32 -15.19 -7.21
N LEU A 695 23.70 -16.25 -7.74
CA LEU A 695 22.41 -16.73 -7.25
C LEU A 695 22.49 -17.35 -5.85
N VAL A 696 23.68 -17.73 -5.38
CA VAL A 696 23.86 -18.20 -3.98
C VAL A 696 23.59 -17.08 -2.97
N ARG A 697 23.63 -15.81 -3.40
CA ARG A 697 23.42 -14.63 -2.53
C ARG A 697 21.97 -14.17 -2.50
N ALA A 698 21.09 -14.70 -3.36
CA ALA A 698 19.71 -14.22 -3.49
C ALA A 698 18.93 -14.26 -2.16
N GLU A 699 19.05 -15.36 -1.41
CA GLU A 699 18.40 -15.52 -0.09
C GLU A 699 18.91 -14.54 0.97
N ALA A 700 20.21 -14.25 0.96
CA ALA A 700 20.79 -13.27 1.88
C ALA A 700 20.28 -11.86 1.59
N VAL A 701 20.18 -11.49 0.30
CA VAL A 701 19.61 -10.21 -0.14
C VAL A 701 18.14 -10.13 0.26
N TYR A 702 17.35 -11.17 -0.01
CA TYR A 702 15.94 -11.25 0.39
C TYR A 702 15.76 -11.05 1.90
N THR A 703 16.57 -11.72 2.71
CA THR A 703 16.53 -11.61 4.17
C THR A 703 16.86 -10.18 4.63
N ALA A 704 17.92 -9.57 4.10
CA ALA A 704 18.32 -8.20 4.45
C ALA A 704 17.28 -7.16 4.02
N ARG A 705 16.70 -7.33 2.82
CA ARG A 705 15.64 -6.47 2.26
C ARG A 705 14.36 -6.53 3.10
N ASN A 706 13.98 -7.72 3.57
CA ASN A 706 12.84 -7.88 4.47
C ASN A 706 13.10 -7.37 5.90
N ALA A 707 14.35 -7.43 6.38
CA ALA A 707 14.71 -6.78 7.64
C ALA A 707 14.59 -5.25 7.57
N LEU A 708 15.02 -4.66 6.44
CA LEU A 708 14.79 -3.24 6.16
C LEU A 708 13.29 -2.90 6.11
N ALA A 709 12.49 -3.71 5.42
CA ALA A 709 11.04 -3.52 5.33
C ALA A 709 10.34 -3.50 6.71
N THR A 710 10.76 -4.39 7.61
CA THR A 710 10.24 -4.45 8.98
C THR A 710 10.50 -3.14 9.71
N GLU A 711 11.73 -2.61 9.66
CA GLU A 711 12.07 -1.34 10.30
C GLU A 711 11.38 -0.15 9.65
N LEU A 712 11.27 -0.13 8.32
CA LEU A 712 10.52 0.89 7.60
C LEU A 712 9.05 0.91 8.01
N THR A 713 8.42 -0.26 8.14
CA THR A 713 7.02 -0.38 8.60
C THR A 713 6.87 0.15 10.02
N ARG A 714 7.76 -0.25 10.93
CA ARG A 714 7.75 0.20 12.33
C ARG A 714 7.87 1.73 12.42
N VAL A 715 8.83 2.32 11.71
CA VAL A 715 9.03 3.78 11.69
C VAL A 715 7.87 4.48 10.99
N LEU A 716 7.27 3.89 9.96
CA LEU A 716 6.07 4.43 9.30
C LEU A 716 4.86 4.49 10.22
N ASP A 717 4.70 3.51 11.11
CA ASP A 717 3.64 3.50 12.10
C ASP A 717 3.86 4.51 13.23
N GLU A 718 5.10 4.65 13.70
CA GLU A 718 5.43 5.54 14.81
C GLU A 718 5.65 7.00 14.40
N ARG A 719 6.17 7.24 13.19
CA ARG A 719 6.78 8.51 12.76
C ARG A 719 6.47 8.85 11.30
N ARG A 720 5.25 8.56 10.82
CA ARG A 720 4.80 8.80 9.44
C ARG A 720 5.21 10.16 8.87
N THR A 721 5.02 11.24 9.63
CA THR A 721 5.32 12.62 9.19
C THR A 721 6.80 12.90 8.90
N VAL A 722 7.70 12.06 9.40
CA VAL A 722 9.15 12.14 9.12
C VAL A 722 9.55 11.21 7.99
N ILE A 723 9.11 9.95 8.05
CA ILE A 723 9.59 8.91 7.13
C ILE A 723 8.91 8.95 5.76
N GLN A 724 7.65 9.37 5.67
CA GLN A 724 6.95 9.43 4.38
C GLN A 724 7.59 10.47 3.43
N PRO A 725 7.86 11.73 3.84
CA PRO A 725 8.60 12.67 2.99
C PRO A 725 10.01 12.19 2.65
N LEU A 726 10.70 11.55 3.60
CA LEU A 726 12.02 10.97 3.36
C LEU A 726 11.97 9.92 2.24
N LEU A 727 11.02 8.98 2.30
CA LEU A 727 10.88 7.93 1.29
C LEU A 727 10.52 8.51 -0.09
N THR A 728 9.69 9.55 -0.15
CA THR A 728 9.40 10.27 -1.40
C THR A 728 10.68 10.90 -1.98
N THR A 729 11.49 11.58 -1.15
CA THR A 729 12.77 12.16 -1.60
C THR A 729 13.74 11.07 -2.08
N VAL A 730 13.93 10.00 -1.29
CA VAL A 730 14.83 8.89 -1.63
C VAL A 730 14.40 8.24 -2.94
N ARG A 731 13.09 7.94 -3.10
CA ARG A 731 12.57 7.39 -4.35
C ARG A 731 12.87 8.30 -5.54
N SER A 732 12.59 9.60 -5.42
CA SER A 732 12.81 10.56 -6.51
C SER A 732 14.29 10.73 -6.90
N ALA A 733 15.20 10.44 -5.96
CA ALA A 733 16.65 10.45 -6.20
C ALA A 733 17.17 9.10 -6.74
N SER A 734 16.42 8.02 -6.55
CA SER A 734 16.82 6.67 -6.97
C SER A 734 16.69 6.49 -8.48
N THR A 735 17.53 5.63 -9.03
CA THR A 735 17.41 5.14 -10.40
C THR A 735 16.11 4.36 -10.58
N ILE A 736 15.39 4.65 -11.66
CA ILE A 736 14.12 4.04 -12.03
C ILE A 736 14.29 3.28 -13.34
N TYR A 737 13.67 2.11 -13.41
CA TYR A 737 13.60 1.28 -14.61
C TYR A 737 12.24 1.44 -15.28
N ASP A 738 12.27 1.61 -16.60
CA ASP A 738 11.09 1.66 -17.46
C ASP A 738 10.34 0.32 -17.41
N SER A 739 9.37 0.28 -16.50
CA SER A 739 8.51 -0.84 -16.18
C SER A 739 7.25 -0.88 -17.04
N SER A 740 6.91 0.25 -17.67
CA SER A 740 5.78 0.38 -18.59
C SER A 740 6.11 -0.03 -20.01
N GLY A 741 7.37 0.11 -20.40
CA GLY A 741 7.87 -0.16 -21.74
C GLY A 741 7.72 0.99 -22.73
N ASN A 742 7.36 2.17 -22.25
CA ASN A 742 7.18 3.35 -23.10
C ASN A 742 8.53 3.97 -23.53
N SER A 743 9.67 3.39 -23.12
CA SER A 743 11.03 3.90 -23.34
C SER A 743 11.34 5.22 -22.63
N LEU A 744 10.53 5.59 -21.65
CA LEU A 744 10.58 6.85 -20.92
C LEU A 744 10.53 6.60 -19.40
N ALA A 745 11.67 6.73 -18.73
CA ALA A 745 11.70 6.61 -17.28
C ALA A 745 10.99 7.79 -16.60
N ASP A 746 9.88 7.50 -15.90
CA ASP A 746 9.01 8.48 -15.25
C ASP A 746 8.57 9.63 -16.19
N ALA A 747 8.19 9.27 -17.42
CA ALA A 747 7.54 10.21 -18.33
C ALA A 747 6.57 9.50 -19.28
N LEU A 748 5.63 10.26 -19.83
CA LEU A 748 4.67 9.79 -20.83
C LEU A 748 4.58 10.79 -22.00
N HIS A 749 3.99 10.36 -23.10
CA HIS A 749 3.67 11.26 -24.21
C HIS A 749 2.30 11.93 -23.98
N ASP A 750 2.19 13.21 -24.31
CA ASP A 750 0.89 13.85 -24.45
C ASP A 750 0.27 13.57 -25.83
N GLN A 751 -0.95 14.07 -26.06
CA GLN A 751 -1.66 13.89 -27.33
C GLN A 751 -0.95 14.50 -28.55
N SER A 752 -0.05 15.47 -28.34
CA SER A 752 0.77 16.10 -29.38
C SER A 752 2.04 15.30 -29.68
N GLY A 753 2.36 14.30 -28.85
CA GLY A 753 3.58 13.52 -28.88
C GLY A 753 4.72 14.14 -28.07
N ALA A 754 4.49 15.22 -27.31
CA ALA A 754 5.51 15.80 -26.44
C ALA A 754 5.72 14.91 -25.20
N VAL A 755 6.99 14.79 -24.75
CA VAL A 755 7.34 14.04 -23.54
C VAL A 755 7.07 14.91 -22.32
N VAL A 756 6.30 14.39 -21.36
CA VAL A 756 5.89 15.07 -20.14
C VAL A 756 6.28 14.22 -18.92
N PRO A 757 6.92 14.81 -17.88
CA PRO A 757 7.22 14.08 -16.65
C PRO A 757 5.95 13.49 -16.03
N ALA A 758 5.98 12.20 -15.70
CA ALA A 758 4.87 11.46 -15.13
C ALA A 758 5.42 10.32 -14.25
N PRO A 759 5.13 10.26 -12.94
CA PRO A 759 5.73 9.30 -12.01
C PRO A 759 5.12 7.88 -12.16
N GLU A 760 5.19 7.32 -13.35
CA GLU A 760 4.47 6.14 -13.79
C GLU A 760 5.20 4.84 -13.46
N ASP A 761 6.55 4.84 -13.42
CA ASP A 761 7.34 3.63 -13.32
C ASP A 761 7.52 3.14 -11.88
N ALA A 762 7.06 1.93 -11.58
CA ALA A 762 7.12 1.39 -10.23
C ALA A 762 8.42 0.65 -9.87
N LEU A 763 9.33 0.39 -10.83
CA LEU A 763 10.56 -0.34 -10.56
C LEU A 763 11.73 0.60 -10.29
N ILE A 764 12.30 0.52 -9.09
CA ILE A 764 13.51 1.24 -8.70
C ILE A 764 14.73 0.31 -8.71
N ASP A 765 15.93 0.88 -8.72
CA ASP A 765 17.14 0.15 -8.37
C ASP A 765 17.28 0.02 -6.85
N LEU A 766 17.29 -1.22 -6.34
CA LEU A 766 17.37 -1.46 -4.90
C LEU A 766 18.71 -1.01 -4.29
N GLY A 767 19.81 -1.15 -5.03
CA GLY A 767 21.13 -0.73 -4.58
C GLY A 767 21.22 0.77 -4.45
N ASP A 768 20.73 1.48 -5.46
CA ASP A 768 20.68 2.94 -5.49
C ASP A 768 19.75 3.50 -4.41
N PHE A 769 18.53 2.95 -4.29
CA PHE A 769 17.59 3.30 -3.22
C PHE A 769 18.19 3.13 -1.82
N THR A 770 18.90 2.02 -1.60
CA THR A 770 19.54 1.76 -0.31
C THR A 770 20.68 2.76 -0.05
N ALA A 771 21.44 3.13 -1.07
CA ALA A 771 22.50 4.12 -0.97
C ALA A 771 21.96 5.53 -0.66
N GLU A 772 20.91 5.95 -1.38
CA GLU A 772 20.21 7.23 -1.16
C GLU A 772 19.58 7.28 0.24
N LEU A 773 18.97 6.19 0.70
CA LEU A 773 18.44 6.09 2.06
C LEU A 773 19.57 6.22 3.09
N ALA A 774 20.69 5.53 2.90
CA ALA A 774 21.85 5.58 3.79
C ALA A 774 22.49 6.98 3.86
N ALA A 775 22.52 7.71 2.74
CA ALA A 775 23.08 9.05 2.63
C ALA A 775 22.17 10.14 3.24
N SER A 776 20.89 9.83 3.48
CA SER A 776 19.94 10.82 3.98
C SER A 776 20.32 11.37 5.37
N PRO A 777 20.36 12.71 5.54
CA PRO A 777 20.57 13.33 6.84
C PRO A 777 19.49 12.97 7.86
N ALA A 778 18.24 12.77 7.41
CA ALA A 778 17.13 12.42 8.30
C ALA A 778 17.36 11.07 9.00
N LEU A 779 18.02 10.11 8.32
CA LEU A 779 18.35 8.80 8.89
C LEU A 779 19.43 8.87 9.99
N GLN A 780 20.13 10.00 10.12
CA GLN A 780 21.17 10.19 11.13
C GLN A 780 20.62 10.49 12.53
N ALA A 781 19.31 10.71 12.66
CA ALA A 781 18.64 10.85 13.95
C ALA A 781 18.83 9.59 14.81
N SER A 782 19.12 9.78 16.11
CA SER A 782 19.50 8.69 17.04
C SER A 782 18.39 7.66 17.24
N ASP A 783 17.14 8.11 17.16
CA ASP A 783 15.93 7.30 17.23
C ASP A 783 15.67 6.45 15.96
N LEU A 784 16.41 6.68 14.87
CA LEU A 784 16.37 5.87 13.66
C LEU A 784 17.57 4.90 13.52
N ALA A 785 18.29 4.62 14.61
CA ALA A 785 19.47 3.77 14.59
C ALA A 785 19.21 2.34 14.06
N ALA A 786 18.07 1.73 14.40
CA ALA A 786 17.71 0.39 13.90
C ALA A 786 17.48 0.39 12.38
N LEU A 787 16.74 1.38 11.87
CA LEU A 787 16.54 1.57 10.43
C LEU A 787 17.87 1.79 9.69
N ARG A 788 18.76 2.59 10.27
CA ARG A 788 20.11 2.83 9.73
C ARG A 788 20.94 1.55 9.69
N SER A 789 20.87 0.73 10.73
CA SER A 789 21.56 -0.56 10.78
C SER A 789 21.01 -1.52 9.72
N ALA A 790 19.70 -1.62 9.56
CA ALA A 790 19.08 -2.46 8.54
C ALA A 790 19.45 -2.00 7.11
N THR A 791 19.46 -0.69 6.88
CA THR A 791 19.90 -0.09 5.61
C THR A 791 21.37 -0.43 5.30
N THR A 792 22.25 -0.28 6.29
CA THR A 792 23.69 -0.62 6.16
C THR A 792 23.90 -2.11 5.89
N THR A 793 23.14 -2.98 6.56
CA THR A 793 23.18 -4.43 6.32
C THR A 793 22.79 -4.75 4.89
N LEU A 794 21.68 -4.20 4.38
CA LEU A 794 21.26 -4.41 3.00
C LEU A 794 22.32 -3.91 2.00
N ALA A 795 22.89 -2.72 2.21
CA ALA A 795 23.96 -2.18 1.35
C ALA A 795 25.16 -3.14 1.28
N ASN A 796 25.61 -3.65 2.43
CA ASN A 796 26.72 -4.62 2.50
C ASN A 796 26.38 -5.95 1.82
N THR A 797 25.13 -6.41 1.96
CA THR A 797 24.66 -7.64 1.32
C THR A 797 24.52 -7.47 -0.20
N LEU A 798 24.18 -6.28 -0.70
CA LEU A 798 24.13 -6.00 -2.13
C LEU A 798 25.54 -5.92 -2.76
N GLY A 799 26.55 -5.41 -2.04
CA GLY A 799 27.93 -5.13 -2.52
C GLY A 799 28.79 -6.29 -3.06
N GLY A 800 28.20 -7.42 -3.45
CA GLY A 800 28.87 -8.52 -4.16
C GLY A 800 28.24 -8.90 -5.51
N SER A 801 27.20 -8.20 -5.98
CA SER A 801 26.84 -8.17 -7.41
C SER A 801 27.72 -7.13 -8.12
N ASN A 802 28.17 -7.46 -9.33
CA ASN A 802 28.85 -6.51 -10.21
C ASN A 802 27.81 -5.97 -11.21
N PRO A 803 27.13 -4.84 -10.94
CA PRO A 803 26.39 -4.16 -11.99
C PRO A 803 27.36 -3.67 -13.06
N LEU A 804 27.06 -3.95 -14.31
CA LEU A 804 27.42 -3.03 -15.38
C LEU A 804 26.14 -2.31 -15.80
N VAL A 805 26.06 -1.00 -15.58
CA VAL A 805 25.04 -0.20 -16.26
C VAL A 805 25.77 0.86 -17.05
N ILE A 806 25.67 0.79 -18.39
CA ILE A 806 25.94 1.95 -19.24
C ILE A 806 24.58 2.37 -19.80
N ALA A 807 23.85 3.13 -19.00
CA ALA A 807 22.72 3.89 -19.51
C ALA A 807 23.28 5.12 -20.22
N VAL A 808 23.03 5.25 -21.52
CA VAL A 808 22.83 6.57 -22.10
C VAL A 808 21.41 6.97 -21.68
N ARG A 809 21.25 7.75 -20.60
CA ARG A 809 19.97 8.44 -20.33
C ARG A 809 20.06 9.86 -20.89
N ARG A 810 18.94 10.43 -21.35
CA ARG A 810 18.79 11.88 -21.29
C ARG A 810 18.79 12.27 -19.80
N LEU A 811 19.85 12.93 -19.37
CA LEU A 811 19.92 13.66 -18.11
C LEU A 811 18.77 14.70 -18.08
N PRO A 812 18.43 15.26 -16.89
CA PRO A 812 17.37 16.26 -16.76
C PRO A 812 17.50 17.48 -17.68
N ASP A 813 18.71 17.75 -18.20
CA ASP A 813 19.02 18.81 -19.17
C ASP A 813 18.90 18.36 -20.65
N GLY A 814 18.49 17.12 -20.90
CA GLY A 814 18.41 16.50 -22.23
C GLY A 814 19.72 15.92 -22.75
N ALA A 815 20.83 15.94 -21.98
CA ALA A 815 22.11 15.42 -22.41
C ALA A 815 22.22 13.90 -22.24
N ILE A 816 22.86 13.22 -23.18
CA ILE A 816 23.17 11.80 -23.08
C ILE A 816 24.36 11.58 -22.12
N GLY A 817 24.16 10.90 -20.98
CA GLY A 817 25.23 10.64 -19.99
C GLY A 817 25.16 9.26 -19.35
N ASN A 818 26.31 8.77 -18.85
CA ASN A 818 26.44 7.52 -18.09
C ASN A 818 26.17 7.80 -16.60
N PRO A 819 25.07 7.31 -15.99
CA PRO A 819 24.87 7.44 -14.56
C PRO A 819 25.92 6.60 -13.81
N ALA A 820 26.49 7.17 -12.76
CA ALA A 820 27.34 6.41 -11.84
C ALA A 820 26.42 5.71 -10.84
N LEU A 821 26.31 4.38 -10.92
CA LEU A 821 25.56 3.58 -9.95
C LEU A 821 26.46 3.08 -8.81
N PRO A 822 25.92 2.91 -7.59
CA PRO A 822 26.68 2.37 -6.48
C PRO A 822 26.99 0.87 -6.68
N PRO A 823 28.00 0.33 -5.97
CA PRO A 823 28.21 -1.11 -5.90
C PRO A 823 26.94 -1.84 -5.46
N GLY A 824 26.60 -2.94 -6.13
CA GLY A 824 25.41 -3.73 -5.81
C GLY A 824 24.10 -3.25 -6.48
N ALA A 825 24.14 -2.19 -7.28
CA ALA A 825 23.05 -1.80 -8.17
C ALA A 825 22.76 -2.86 -9.25
N GLY A 826 21.80 -2.58 -10.13
CA GLY A 826 21.37 -3.45 -11.22
C GLY A 826 20.27 -4.44 -10.83
N LEU A 827 19.65 -4.29 -9.65
CA LEU A 827 18.57 -5.15 -9.16
C LEU A 827 17.27 -4.33 -9.08
N ALA A 828 16.31 -4.63 -9.96
CA ALA A 828 15.01 -3.98 -9.96
C ALA A 828 14.14 -4.46 -8.78
N GLU A 829 13.52 -3.51 -8.09
CA GLU A 829 12.61 -3.73 -6.97
C GLU A 829 11.34 -2.92 -7.15
N PHE A 830 10.19 -3.50 -6.81
CA PHE A 830 8.92 -2.81 -6.89
C PHE A 830 8.78 -1.83 -5.73
N PHE A 831 8.59 -0.54 -6.04
CA PHE A 831 8.35 0.53 -5.07
C PHE A 831 7.67 1.72 -5.76
N PRO A 832 6.33 1.73 -5.94
CA PRO A 832 5.61 2.76 -6.72
C PRO A 832 5.61 4.15 -6.05
N HIS A 833 5.37 5.21 -6.83
CA HIS A 833 5.38 6.60 -6.33
C HIS A 833 4.18 6.94 -5.43
N HIS A 834 2.99 6.55 -5.88
CA HIS A 834 1.73 6.67 -5.15
C HIS A 834 0.89 5.45 -5.44
N SER A 835 -0.28 5.39 -4.82
CA SER A 835 -1.35 4.52 -5.27
C SER A 835 -1.99 5.12 -6.54
N LEU A 836 -1.18 5.20 -7.60
CA LEU A 836 -1.63 5.66 -8.90
C LEU A 836 -2.64 4.65 -9.44
N PHE A 837 -3.81 5.18 -9.75
CA PHE A 837 -4.80 4.61 -10.61
C PHE A 837 -4.40 4.96 -12.07
N GLY A 838 -4.53 4.01 -13.00
CA GLY A 838 -3.97 4.10 -14.36
C GLY A 838 -2.52 3.63 -14.49
N ALA A 839 -2.11 3.30 -15.72
CA ALA A 839 -0.82 2.71 -16.16
C ALA A 839 -0.37 1.40 -15.45
N GLN A 840 -0.21 1.36 -14.12
CA GLN A 840 0.36 0.21 -13.38
C GLN A 840 -0.50 -0.49 -12.28
N PRO A 841 -1.85 -0.31 -12.16
CA PRO A 841 -2.68 -1.05 -11.20
C PRO A 841 -2.52 -2.56 -11.26
N LEU A 842 -2.18 -3.09 -12.43
CA LEU A 842 -1.89 -4.50 -12.58
C LEU A 842 -0.59 -4.92 -11.91
N LEU A 843 0.47 -4.10 -11.95
CA LEU A 843 1.70 -4.40 -11.23
C LEU A 843 1.43 -4.43 -9.74
N MET A 844 0.66 -3.46 -9.25
CA MET A 844 0.20 -3.43 -7.87
C MET A 844 -0.63 -4.67 -7.53
N GLU A 845 -1.58 -5.08 -8.37
CA GLU A 845 -2.34 -6.31 -8.14
C GLU A 845 -1.44 -7.55 -8.09
N MET A 846 -0.62 -7.73 -9.11
CA MET A 846 0.18 -8.95 -9.29
C MET A 846 1.31 -9.05 -8.28
N LEU A 847 1.95 -7.94 -7.90
CA LEU A 847 3.08 -7.96 -6.97
C LEU A 847 2.64 -7.81 -5.51
N LEU A 848 1.62 -6.99 -5.18
CA LEU A 848 1.20 -6.78 -3.78
C LEU A 848 0.04 -7.64 -3.32
N TYR A 849 -0.87 -8.06 -4.21
CA TYR A 849 -2.15 -8.68 -3.82
C TYR A 849 -2.37 -10.09 -4.41
N ARG A 850 -1.52 -10.53 -5.34
CA ARG A 850 -1.53 -11.90 -5.88
C ARG A 850 -0.18 -12.61 -5.87
N GLY A 851 0.92 -11.86 -5.70
CA GLY A 851 2.29 -12.37 -5.84
C GLY A 851 3.03 -12.44 -4.52
N GLN A 852 3.61 -11.32 -4.08
CA GLN A 852 4.53 -11.30 -2.94
C GLN A 852 3.79 -11.12 -1.60
N THR A 853 4.08 -12.04 -0.67
CA THR A 853 3.55 -12.02 0.70
C THR A 853 4.61 -11.68 1.73
N ASP A 854 5.74 -11.14 1.27
CA ASP A 854 6.89 -10.82 2.11
C ASP A 854 6.73 -9.49 2.86
N ASN A 855 7.70 -9.20 3.74
CA ASN A 855 7.68 -8.00 4.57
C ASN A 855 7.78 -6.72 3.74
N TRP A 856 8.48 -6.74 2.60
CA TRP A 856 8.58 -5.59 1.70
C TRP A 856 7.24 -5.24 1.09
N SER A 857 6.50 -6.25 0.64
CA SER A 857 5.16 -6.05 0.08
C SER A 857 4.18 -5.58 1.14
N ALA A 858 4.30 -6.09 2.38
CA ALA A 858 3.55 -5.58 3.52
C ALA A 858 3.88 -4.12 3.85
N PHE A 859 5.16 -3.77 3.82
CA PHE A 859 5.63 -2.39 3.95
C PHE A 859 5.05 -1.49 2.87
N ILE A 860 5.06 -1.90 1.59
CA ILE A 860 4.50 -1.10 0.49
C ILE A 860 2.99 -0.91 0.66
N ARG A 861 2.24 -1.97 0.99
CA ARG A 861 0.80 -1.85 1.28
C ARG A 861 0.57 -0.81 2.39
N ARG A 862 1.42 -0.80 3.43
CA ARG A 862 1.34 0.17 4.51
C ARG A 862 1.75 1.59 4.10
N TYR A 863 2.76 1.73 3.24
CA TYR A 863 3.22 2.99 2.67
C TYR A 863 2.11 3.66 1.85
N LEU A 864 1.46 2.89 0.98
CA LEU A 864 0.41 3.37 0.08
C LEU A 864 -0.92 3.65 0.79
N ALA A 865 -1.18 3.02 1.93
CA ALA A 865 -2.39 3.19 2.72
C ALA A 865 -2.63 4.66 3.19
N GLY A 866 -1.61 5.52 3.18
CA GLY A 866 -1.73 6.93 3.57
C GLY A 866 -1.98 7.90 2.41
N ASP A 867 -1.87 7.43 1.17
CA ASP A 867 -1.88 8.29 0.00
C ASP A 867 -3.29 8.49 -0.55
N ARG A 868 -3.54 9.68 -1.12
CA ARG A 868 -4.72 9.91 -1.94
C ARG A 868 -4.52 9.17 -3.25
N PRO A 869 -5.47 8.34 -3.69
CA PRO A 869 -5.35 7.71 -5.00
C PRO A 869 -5.48 8.71 -6.15
N VAL A 870 -4.77 8.49 -7.25
CA VAL A 870 -4.77 9.41 -8.42
C VAL A 870 -4.90 8.63 -9.72
N GLY A 871 -5.99 8.82 -10.48
CA GLY A 871 -6.19 8.31 -11.86
C GLY A 871 -7.32 7.29 -12.06
N VAL A 872 -7.28 6.45 -13.10
CA VAL A 872 -8.35 5.50 -13.50
C VAL A 872 -8.24 4.14 -12.77
N GLY A 873 -9.18 3.85 -11.86
CA GLY A 873 -8.92 3.00 -10.70
C GLY A 873 -9.13 1.50 -10.84
N GLY A 874 -9.22 0.97 -12.06
CA GLY A 874 -9.46 -0.45 -12.26
C GLY A 874 -8.17 -1.28 -12.31
N VAL A 875 -8.34 -2.59 -12.27
CA VAL A 875 -7.33 -3.63 -12.42
C VAL A 875 -7.65 -4.38 -13.71
N THR A 876 -6.72 -4.42 -14.66
CA THR A 876 -6.90 -5.18 -15.89
C THR A 876 -7.26 -6.63 -15.57
N ALA A 877 -8.38 -7.11 -16.08
CA ALA A 877 -8.84 -8.49 -15.90
C ALA A 877 -8.22 -9.41 -16.94
N SER A 878 -8.14 -10.71 -16.61
CA SER A 878 -7.77 -11.78 -17.55
C SER A 878 -8.93 -12.74 -17.77
N LEU A 879 -8.84 -13.52 -18.85
CA LEU A 879 -9.64 -14.74 -18.97
C LEU A 879 -9.23 -15.73 -17.86
N PRO A 880 -10.14 -16.60 -17.39
CA PRO A 880 -9.81 -17.64 -16.41
C PRO A 880 -8.61 -18.48 -16.87
N GLY A 881 -7.54 -18.51 -16.07
CA GLY A 881 -6.29 -19.21 -16.39
C GLY A 881 -5.27 -18.40 -17.21
N GLY A 882 -5.68 -17.29 -17.83
CA GLY A 882 -4.83 -16.43 -18.65
C GLY A 882 -4.18 -15.29 -17.89
N THR A 883 -3.21 -14.62 -18.53
CA THR A 883 -2.57 -13.40 -18.00
C THR A 883 -3.42 -12.15 -18.29
N ALA A 884 -3.35 -11.15 -17.41
CA ALA A 884 -4.20 -9.96 -17.42
C ALA A 884 -3.72 -8.82 -18.34
N LEU A 885 -2.69 -9.08 -19.15
CA LEU A 885 -2.27 -8.21 -20.22
C LEU A 885 -2.08 -9.02 -21.49
N PRO A 886 -2.52 -8.51 -22.65
CA PRO A 886 -1.77 -8.78 -23.86
C PRO A 886 -0.38 -8.15 -23.69
N PHE A 887 0.67 -8.96 -23.64
CA PHE A 887 2.03 -8.46 -23.86
C PHE A 887 2.06 -7.84 -25.25
N ILE A 888 2.16 -6.50 -25.38
CA ILE A 888 2.51 -5.79 -26.64
C ILE A 888 2.08 -6.55 -27.88
N VAL A 889 0.77 -6.68 -28.05
CA VAL A 889 0.21 -7.35 -29.20
C VAL A 889 -0.09 -6.26 -30.23
N GLY A 890 0.47 -6.38 -31.44
CA GLY A 890 -0.12 -5.72 -32.62
C GLY A 890 0.63 -4.59 -33.34
N LEU A 891 1.85 -4.16 -32.98
CA LEU A 891 2.48 -3.02 -33.68
C LEU A 891 3.69 -3.39 -34.56
N PRO A 892 3.86 -2.77 -35.74
CA PRO A 892 5.13 -2.80 -36.48
C PRO A 892 6.24 -2.13 -35.66
N ILE A 893 7.35 -2.84 -35.46
CA ILE A 893 8.53 -2.39 -34.73
C ILE A 893 9.33 -1.46 -35.64
N ALA A 894 9.41 -0.16 -35.29
CA ALA A 894 10.14 0.82 -36.08
C ALA A 894 11.66 0.74 -35.85
N TYR A 895 12.44 0.56 -36.91
CA TYR A 895 13.86 0.21 -36.83
C TYR A 895 14.81 1.31 -36.36
N GLU A 896 14.39 2.57 -36.43
CA GLU A 896 15.26 3.71 -36.18
C GLU A 896 15.27 4.11 -34.68
N ASN A 897 14.32 3.59 -33.89
CA ASN A 897 14.10 3.94 -32.49
C ASN A 897 13.90 2.76 -31.52
N TYR A 898 13.66 1.52 -31.98
CA TYR A 898 13.15 0.44 -31.12
C TYR A 898 14.07 -0.77 -31.02
N LEU A 899 14.31 -1.16 -29.77
CA LEU A 899 14.31 -2.47 -29.14
C LEU A 899 14.50 -2.22 -27.63
N PRO A 900 13.48 -1.82 -26.91
CA PRO A 900 13.22 -2.44 -25.63
C PRO A 900 12.12 -3.47 -25.88
N ILE A 901 12.25 -4.70 -25.38
CA ILE A 901 11.19 -5.73 -25.49
C ILE A 901 9.96 -5.36 -24.60
N VAL A 902 9.61 -4.09 -24.45
CA VAL A 902 8.28 -3.65 -24.01
C VAL A 902 7.90 -2.40 -24.85
N SER A 903 6.65 -2.26 -25.34
CA SER A 903 6.25 -1.20 -26.30
C SER A 903 5.54 -0.02 -25.67
N ARG A 904 5.81 1.12 -26.34
CA ARG A 904 5.03 2.34 -26.53
C ARG A 904 4.45 3.02 -25.30
#